data_AF-G3AVF5-F1
#
_entry.id   AF-G3AVF5-F1
#
_cell.length_a   1.000
_cell.length_b   1.000
_cell.length_c   1.000
_cell.angle_alpha   90.00
_cell.angle_beta   90.00
_cell.angle_gamma   90.00
#
_symmetry.space_group_name_H-M   'P 1'
#
loop_
_entity.id
_entity.type
_entity.pdbx_description
1 polymer ?
#
loop_
_entity_poly.entity_id
_entity_poly.type
_entity_poly.pdbx_seq_one_letter_code
_entity_poly.pdbx_strand_id
1 'polypeptide(L)'
;MTKEKVGIAFAKATIHLYYIANRYSVTKRISPFLVDFLFDNLADFKLELQSVASELSEQYLRDCIITICRRKKITIPTFKQSQPVHDNKFQIALSKYKNEYGSISIHELYKFIQETKFDWNGKIKPNIKLYEFYDTLNARDKHEFMQAYLNFHTEKQAIIEEAMDFIEYIPSEFKQKSNNLISLVYNNNELLNQWISKTSTKIMNMLQVKNPETDQEKLLHQYQSYFVFVPVSLHIHGLLSEILGNVGLYNDGVPIYKIKSQLRYSFDKQMVNAIPFKHNGGIMKYMNRNDRDDLISVFLDVLIESATIEISEDNIKLMKTMTKDVTSEEFLNRNEDGSCPALIVCDSEGSYKYPVIKIHPILENDLSNCRGKVSRFPMVVPPKPWTNLFEGGYLVHKECVFMARFDKTYLNYFKQVSYDGHLDSVFMTLNKLGSLAWAINPDMLKILNRAANMPQGFLKIPRPISDKVPKFKDKFAQQKYISSKGARITFNMLLDMANGFSKNGEMLYTPYQLDFRGRVYPSSNLSHILSDEFRCLFMFWHSKALGNDGFNWLKYHLSSMFGNSGFHMEQAIGFCDKHKQDIIDSAKYPFDGKQWWLKSKTPYQTLSACMELTKVWEFEEQGGNIEEFRTRFPVHQDGSCNGLQHYAALTRDERGGKAVNLLDEPKKQDIYMEVANIVESKLQALIDSPDETERLYAKLGLIVLSRKLVKTTVMTTVYGVTTIGAAGQVRNRIKDFVDDCNQNPQMKGTISEEALEKIQSESFKLGMFLANVILGSISSLFAPATAVQQWLRVNIKRVLSSFNSKSVMYIKNMKPELFEKVFTQPQSLRPIIWKVPSGFPVIQYYVKSPNNQNFQSVLSSVVASQGKRTLSPMSKYKSVNGIAPNYIHSLDAVHMMWTCNNMYNEGLSFAAVHDSFWTHPCDVKRMSTILRQEFVKLHTPDLLMSLRNDLMQQVKGSYQLVQFRSCDFPELAKRIKRLRQTYPCRDNLNEMLYYELTQLEQGTSEISLWIEDYDPKVYFNREEYNSSPQVPEKYVNNGREKTWVFVPVKIQDLPAKGKLDLNRVLQSEFFFH
;
A
#
# COMPACT_ATOMS: atom_id res chain seq x y z
N MET A 1 21.80 -25.97 20.70
CA MET A 1 21.37 -27.31 20.22
C MET A 1 22.08 -28.36 21.05
N THR A 2 21.41 -29.46 21.43
CA THR A 2 22.06 -30.57 22.13
C THR A 2 22.99 -31.35 21.20
N LYS A 3 24.03 -31.99 21.76
CA LYS A 3 25.01 -32.82 21.00
C LYS A 3 24.31 -33.89 20.16
N GLU A 4 23.24 -34.47 20.69
CA GLU A 4 22.36 -35.43 20.03
C GLU A 4 21.68 -34.86 18.77
N LYS A 5 21.07 -33.67 18.86
CA LYS A 5 20.41 -33.01 17.71
C LYS A 5 21.39 -32.65 16.60
N VAL A 6 22.64 -32.31 16.95
CA VAL A 6 23.70 -32.07 15.97
C VAL A 6 24.09 -33.37 15.27
N GLY A 7 24.32 -34.44 16.02
CA GLY A 7 24.65 -35.75 15.44
C GLY A 7 23.55 -36.31 14.52
N ILE A 8 22.27 -36.15 14.89
CA ILE A 8 21.13 -36.55 14.06
C ILE A 8 21.10 -35.75 12.75
N ALA A 9 21.38 -34.45 12.79
CA ALA A 9 21.44 -33.61 11.60
C ALA A 9 22.59 -34.03 10.65
N PHE A 10 23.76 -34.35 11.20
CA PHE A 10 24.89 -34.90 10.42
C PHE A 10 24.55 -36.24 9.80
N ALA A 11 23.97 -37.17 10.57
CA ALA A 11 23.54 -38.47 10.06
C ALA A 11 22.53 -38.31 8.90
N LYS A 12 21.54 -37.43 9.06
CA LYS A 12 20.54 -37.11 8.03
C LYS A 12 21.18 -36.54 6.76
N ALA A 13 22.15 -35.63 6.89
CA ALA A 13 22.89 -35.07 5.77
C ALA A 13 23.72 -36.15 5.03
N THR A 14 24.38 -37.04 5.77
CA THR A 14 25.16 -38.16 5.20
C THR A 14 24.27 -39.13 4.42
N ILE A 15 23.08 -39.47 4.95
CA ILE A 15 22.10 -40.33 4.26
C ILE A 15 21.59 -39.65 2.97
N HIS A 16 21.39 -38.33 3.01
CA HIS A 16 21.01 -37.57 1.84
C HIS A 16 22.11 -37.55 0.77
N LEU A 17 23.38 -37.39 1.16
CA LEU A 17 24.53 -37.49 0.26
C LEU A 17 24.64 -38.89 -0.34
N TYR A 18 24.40 -39.93 0.44
CA TYR A 18 24.38 -41.32 -0.05
C TYR A 18 23.28 -41.55 -1.09
N TYR A 19 22.09 -40.94 -0.92
CA TYR A 19 21.04 -40.96 -1.92
C TYR A 19 21.49 -40.32 -3.24
N ILE A 20 22.07 -39.11 -3.18
CA ILE A 20 22.57 -38.39 -4.35
C ILE A 20 23.68 -39.18 -5.04
N ALA A 21 24.65 -39.71 -4.28
CA ALA A 21 25.78 -40.48 -4.81
C ALA A 21 25.33 -41.73 -5.58
N ASN A 22 24.26 -42.40 -5.15
CA ASN A 22 23.76 -43.59 -5.85
C ASN A 22 22.90 -43.30 -7.08
N ARG A 23 22.46 -42.04 -7.28
CA ARG A 23 21.62 -41.64 -8.41
C ARG A 23 22.43 -41.33 -9.68
N TYR A 24 23.70 -40.95 -9.52
CA TYR A 24 24.58 -40.59 -10.64
C TYR A 24 25.75 -41.57 -10.78
N SER A 25 26.06 -42.00 -12.00
CA SER A 25 27.09 -43.00 -12.30
C SER A 25 28.51 -42.56 -11.89
N VAL A 26 28.80 -41.26 -11.94
CA VAL A 26 30.12 -40.67 -11.65
C VAL A 26 30.46 -40.68 -10.15
N THR A 27 29.45 -40.49 -9.28
CA THR A 27 29.64 -40.37 -7.81
C THR A 27 29.35 -41.66 -7.06
N LYS A 28 28.85 -42.70 -7.73
CA LYS A 28 28.49 -44.01 -7.14
C LYS A 28 29.66 -44.72 -6.45
N ARG A 29 30.91 -44.42 -6.84
CA ARG A 29 32.13 -44.94 -6.20
C ARG A 29 32.32 -44.43 -4.77
N ILE A 30 31.68 -43.32 -4.40
CA ILE A 30 31.80 -42.67 -3.08
C ILE A 30 30.77 -43.24 -2.08
N SER A 31 29.71 -43.89 -2.57
CA SER A 31 28.64 -44.45 -1.74
C SER A 31 29.11 -45.37 -0.61
N PRO A 32 30.10 -46.26 -0.76
CA PRO A 32 30.61 -47.09 0.35
C PRO A 32 31.19 -46.24 1.49
N PHE A 33 32.01 -45.24 1.17
CA PHE A 33 32.62 -44.34 2.16
C PHE A 33 31.58 -43.54 2.94
N LEU A 34 30.49 -43.12 2.29
CA LEU A 34 29.39 -42.42 2.97
C LEU A 34 28.63 -43.32 3.94
N VAL A 35 28.55 -44.63 3.66
CA VAL A 35 27.97 -45.59 4.59
C VAL A 35 28.88 -45.75 5.82
N ASP A 36 30.18 -45.91 5.60
CA ASP A 36 31.14 -46.05 6.71
C ASP A 36 31.14 -44.78 7.57
N PHE A 37 31.20 -43.60 6.94
CA PHE A 37 31.10 -42.31 7.61
C PHE A 37 29.81 -42.13 8.40
N LEU A 38 28.67 -42.66 7.92
CA LEU A 38 27.40 -42.62 8.68
C LEU A 38 27.54 -43.37 10.00
N PHE A 39 28.15 -44.57 9.99
CA PHE A 39 28.31 -45.38 11.20
C PHE A 39 29.37 -44.82 12.14
N ASP A 40 30.45 -44.23 11.62
CA ASP A 40 31.45 -43.52 12.42
C ASP A 40 30.81 -42.33 13.15
N ASN A 41 29.99 -41.53 12.46
CA ASN A 41 29.23 -40.44 13.09
C ASN A 41 28.28 -40.95 14.17
N LEU A 42 27.56 -42.05 13.92
CA LEU A 42 26.68 -42.64 14.94
C LEU A 42 27.47 -43.04 16.19
N ALA A 43 28.66 -43.64 16.03
CA ALA A 43 29.53 -44.02 17.13
C ALA A 43 30.07 -42.80 17.91
N ASP A 44 30.60 -41.79 17.20
CA ASP A 44 31.18 -40.58 17.80
C ASP A 44 30.17 -39.76 18.62
N PHE A 45 28.94 -39.70 18.13
CA PHE A 45 27.84 -39.02 18.80
C PHE A 45 27.09 -39.91 19.79
N LYS A 46 27.48 -41.19 19.93
CA LYS A 46 26.79 -42.21 20.75
C LYS A 46 25.29 -42.30 20.43
N LEU A 47 24.96 -42.26 19.14
CA LEU A 47 23.60 -42.33 18.62
C LEU A 47 23.28 -43.74 18.14
N GLU A 48 22.09 -44.22 18.49
CA GLU A 48 21.55 -45.44 17.89
C GLU A 48 20.91 -45.13 16.53
N LEU A 49 21.02 -46.07 15.58
CA LEU A 49 20.38 -45.90 14.27
C LEU A 49 18.86 -45.72 14.38
N GLN A 50 18.24 -46.30 15.41
CA GLN A 50 16.82 -46.16 15.74
C GLN A 50 16.44 -44.71 16.07
N SER A 51 17.31 -43.95 16.76
CA SER A 51 17.03 -42.54 17.09
C SER A 51 17.03 -41.67 15.84
N VAL A 52 18.01 -41.86 14.95
CA VAL A 52 18.06 -41.19 13.64
C VAL A 52 16.85 -41.56 12.78
N ALA A 53 16.52 -42.85 12.69
CA ALA A 53 15.37 -43.32 11.91
C ALA A 53 14.04 -42.76 12.42
N SER A 54 13.89 -42.56 13.73
CA SER A 54 12.69 -41.97 14.33
C SER A 54 12.49 -40.49 13.96
N GLU A 55 13.56 -39.77 13.59
CA GLU A 55 13.56 -38.36 13.20
C GLU A 55 13.55 -38.15 11.67
N LEU A 56 13.61 -39.24 10.88
CA LEU A 56 13.46 -39.16 9.42
C LEU A 56 11.99 -39.08 9.03
N SER A 57 11.57 -37.94 8.50
CA SER A 57 10.22 -37.74 7.95
C SER A 57 10.12 -38.07 6.46
N GLU A 58 11.22 -38.04 5.71
CA GLU A 58 11.24 -38.16 4.26
C GLU A 58 11.39 -39.61 3.78
N GLN A 59 10.46 -40.08 2.93
CA GLN A 59 10.40 -41.48 2.49
C GLN A 59 11.69 -41.95 1.79
N TYR A 60 12.29 -41.13 0.91
CA TYR A 60 13.51 -41.53 0.20
C TYR A 60 14.73 -41.71 1.11
N LEU A 61 14.79 -40.98 2.25
CA LEU A 61 15.86 -41.17 3.25
C LEU A 61 15.63 -42.46 4.05
N ARG A 62 14.37 -42.79 4.34
CA ARG A 62 13.99 -44.07 4.96
C ARG A 62 14.38 -45.24 4.06
N ASP A 63 14.08 -45.16 2.76
CA ASP A 63 14.47 -46.16 1.77
C ASP A 63 15.99 -46.31 1.66
N CYS A 64 16.73 -45.20 1.79
CA CYS A 64 18.19 -45.23 1.85
C CYS A 64 18.70 -45.94 3.10
N ILE A 65 18.16 -45.64 4.29
CA ILE A 65 18.50 -46.37 5.52
C ILE A 65 18.18 -47.85 5.36
N ILE A 66 17.01 -48.22 4.84
CA ILE A 66 16.63 -49.62 4.59
C ILE A 66 17.64 -50.29 3.67
N THR A 67 18.05 -49.62 2.60
CA THR A 67 19.06 -50.11 1.65
C THR A 67 20.43 -50.27 2.31
N ILE A 68 20.85 -49.31 3.14
CA ILE A 68 22.10 -49.35 3.89
C ILE A 68 22.09 -50.51 4.89
N CYS A 69 21.00 -50.67 5.66
CA CYS A 69 20.81 -51.75 6.63
C CYS A 69 20.86 -53.12 5.95
N ARG A 70 20.17 -53.27 4.81
CA ARG A 70 20.21 -54.50 3.99
C ARG A 70 21.62 -54.81 3.49
N ARG A 71 22.37 -53.79 3.04
CA ARG A 71 23.76 -53.95 2.56
C ARG A 71 24.73 -54.33 3.68
N LYS A 72 24.59 -53.75 4.88
CA LYS A 72 25.43 -54.04 6.04
C LYS A 72 24.95 -55.24 6.87
N LYS A 73 23.82 -55.86 6.50
CA LYS A 73 23.17 -56.96 7.23
C LYS A 73 22.82 -56.60 8.69
N ILE A 74 22.33 -55.38 8.90
CA ILE A 74 21.91 -54.86 10.22
C ILE A 74 20.38 -54.77 10.27
N THR A 75 19.80 -54.94 11.46
CA THR A 75 18.35 -54.83 11.70
C THR A 75 17.82 -53.48 11.22
N ILE A 76 16.74 -53.52 10.42
CA ILE A 76 16.10 -52.33 9.90
C ILE A 76 15.34 -51.63 11.04
N PRO A 77 15.60 -50.34 11.32
CA PRO A 77 14.94 -49.62 12.40
C PRO A 77 13.45 -49.39 12.09
N THR A 78 12.63 -49.30 13.14
CA THR A 78 11.22 -48.91 13.00
C THR A 78 11.12 -47.40 12.82
N PHE A 79 10.49 -46.96 11.74
CA PHE A 79 10.22 -45.54 11.54
C PHE A 79 9.00 -45.13 12.35
N LYS A 80 9.03 -43.95 12.99
CA LYS A 80 7.79 -43.34 13.48
C LYS A 80 6.84 -43.26 12.28
N GLN A 81 5.63 -43.81 12.42
CA GLN A 81 4.53 -43.45 11.54
C GLN A 81 4.55 -41.92 11.48
N SER A 82 4.72 -41.37 10.28
CA SER A 82 4.50 -39.94 10.09
C SER A 82 3.16 -39.66 10.75
N GLN A 83 3.10 -38.69 11.68
CA GLN A 83 1.81 -38.04 11.91
C GLN A 83 1.26 -37.80 10.51
N PRO A 84 0.05 -38.30 10.20
CA PRO A 84 -0.48 -38.12 8.87
C PRO A 84 -0.35 -36.63 8.57
N VAL A 85 0.42 -36.30 7.53
CA VAL A 85 0.15 -35.09 6.75
C VAL A 85 -1.34 -35.22 6.53
N HIS A 86 -2.14 -34.39 7.22
CA HIS A 86 -3.59 -34.55 7.34
C HIS A 86 -4.10 -35.29 6.11
N ASP A 87 -4.42 -36.58 6.25
CA ASP A 87 -5.10 -37.28 5.17
C ASP A 87 -6.30 -36.38 4.88
N ASN A 88 -6.33 -35.79 3.68
CA ASN A 88 -7.38 -34.87 3.26
C ASN A 88 -8.71 -35.61 3.46
N LYS A 89 -9.33 -35.41 4.62
CA LYS A 89 -10.61 -36.04 4.97
C LYS A 89 -11.70 -35.60 4.01
N PHE A 90 -11.48 -34.46 3.37
CA PHE A 90 -12.34 -33.88 2.37
C PHE A 90 -11.70 -34.12 1.00
N GLN A 91 -12.42 -34.76 0.07
CA GLN A 91 -11.97 -34.90 -1.32
C GLN A 91 -12.06 -33.55 -2.04
N ILE A 92 -11.19 -32.60 -1.69
CA ILE A 92 -11.13 -31.26 -2.30
C ILE A 92 -9.96 -31.22 -3.28
N ALA A 93 -10.25 -31.22 -4.58
CA ALA A 93 -9.22 -31.21 -5.63
C ALA A 93 -9.42 -30.03 -6.58
N LEU A 94 -8.34 -29.26 -6.79
CA LEU A 94 -8.31 -28.15 -7.75
C LEU A 94 -8.10 -28.62 -9.19
N SER A 95 -7.68 -29.88 -9.41
CA SER A 95 -7.31 -30.43 -10.72
C SER A 95 -8.42 -30.32 -11.76
N LYS A 96 -9.70 -30.45 -11.35
CA LYS A 96 -10.87 -30.30 -12.23
C LYS A 96 -11.01 -28.89 -12.85
N TYR A 97 -10.40 -27.89 -12.22
CA TYR A 97 -10.54 -26.47 -12.59
C TYR A 97 -9.28 -25.89 -13.26
N LYS A 98 -8.17 -26.64 -13.27
CA LYS A 98 -6.92 -26.24 -13.94
C LYS A 98 -6.99 -26.55 -15.44
N ASN A 99 -6.37 -25.70 -16.26
CA ASN A 99 -6.14 -25.96 -17.68
C ASN A 99 -4.93 -26.90 -17.87
N GLU A 100 -4.62 -27.23 -19.13
CA GLU A 100 -3.51 -28.14 -19.50
C GLU A 100 -2.11 -27.67 -19.05
N TYR A 101 -1.93 -26.38 -18.75
CA TYR A 101 -0.69 -25.79 -18.24
C TYR A 101 -0.67 -25.64 -16.71
N GLY A 102 -1.73 -26.07 -16.03
CA GLY A 102 -1.88 -25.95 -14.59
C GLY A 102 -2.40 -24.59 -14.10
N SER A 103 -2.74 -23.66 -15.01
CA SER A 103 -3.34 -22.36 -14.69
C SER A 103 -4.84 -22.47 -14.48
N ILE A 104 -5.43 -21.54 -13.73
CA ILE A 104 -6.86 -21.52 -13.43
C ILE A 104 -7.46 -20.17 -13.83
N SER A 105 -8.59 -20.18 -14.52
CA SER A 105 -9.31 -18.92 -14.71
C SER A 105 -9.96 -18.50 -13.40
N ILE A 106 -10.04 -17.21 -13.14
CA ILE A 106 -10.67 -16.70 -11.92
C ILE A 106 -12.13 -17.17 -11.76
N HIS A 107 -12.82 -17.39 -12.89
CA HIS A 107 -14.20 -17.85 -12.92
C HIS A 107 -14.29 -19.32 -12.50
N GLU A 108 -13.35 -20.14 -12.94
CA GLU A 108 -13.25 -21.53 -12.49
C GLU A 108 -12.86 -21.60 -11.01
N LEU A 109 -12.02 -20.69 -10.51
CA LEU A 109 -11.75 -20.57 -9.08
C LEU A 109 -13.01 -20.18 -8.29
N TYR A 110 -13.81 -19.23 -8.78
CA TYR A 110 -15.09 -18.89 -8.15
C TYR A 110 -16.08 -20.05 -8.19
N LYS A 111 -16.14 -20.79 -9.30
CA LYS A 111 -16.94 -22.00 -9.41
C LYS A 111 -16.50 -23.06 -8.40
N PHE A 112 -15.19 -23.26 -8.23
CA PHE A 112 -14.63 -24.09 -7.17
C PHE A 112 -15.09 -23.63 -5.78
N ILE A 113 -14.92 -22.35 -5.45
CA ILE A 113 -15.35 -21.79 -4.15
C ILE A 113 -16.85 -22.05 -3.91
N GLN A 114 -17.67 -21.91 -4.96
CA GLN A 114 -19.12 -22.09 -4.90
C GLN A 114 -19.57 -23.57 -4.83
N GLU A 115 -18.88 -24.48 -5.51
CA GLU A 115 -19.19 -25.92 -5.56
C GLU A 115 -18.64 -26.68 -4.34
N THR A 116 -17.48 -26.26 -3.82
CA THR A 116 -16.86 -26.81 -2.61
C THR A 116 -17.56 -26.25 -1.37
N LYS A 117 -18.72 -26.83 -1.06
CA LYS A 117 -19.58 -26.43 0.06
C LYS A 117 -19.23 -27.17 1.33
N PHE A 118 -19.25 -26.43 2.44
CA PHE A 118 -19.24 -27.03 3.76
C PHE A 118 -20.60 -27.65 4.07
N ASP A 119 -20.61 -28.92 4.45
CA ASP A 119 -21.78 -29.62 4.95
C ASP A 119 -21.52 -30.11 6.37
N TRP A 120 -22.38 -29.70 7.30
CA TRP A 120 -22.32 -30.13 8.69
C TRP A 120 -23.28 -31.30 8.89
N ASN A 121 -22.79 -32.51 8.63
CA ASN A 121 -23.52 -33.77 8.81
C ASN A 121 -24.87 -33.84 8.05
N GLY A 122 -24.99 -33.24 6.87
CA GLY A 122 -26.23 -33.20 6.08
C GLY A 122 -27.33 -32.31 6.65
N LYS A 123 -27.05 -31.53 7.70
CA LYS A 123 -28.07 -30.71 8.40
C LYS A 123 -28.34 -29.37 7.72
N ILE A 124 -27.45 -28.94 6.83
CA ILE A 124 -27.55 -27.63 6.17
C ILE A 124 -28.45 -27.78 4.95
N LYS A 125 -29.63 -27.17 5.00
CA LYS A 125 -30.57 -27.23 3.88
C LYS A 125 -30.01 -26.50 2.64
N PRO A 126 -30.36 -26.94 1.42
CA PRO A 126 -30.04 -26.22 0.21
C PRO A 126 -30.56 -24.77 0.27
N ASN A 127 -29.77 -23.81 -0.21
CA ASN A 127 -30.07 -22.38 -0.29
C ASN A 127 -30.07 -21.57 1.02
N ILE A 128 -29.86 -22.18 2.19
CA ILE A 128 -29.64 -21.44 3.44
C ILE A 128 -28.18 -20.98 3.50
N LYS A 129 -27.95 -19.73 3.90
CA LYS A 129 -26.59 -19.20 4.09
C LYS A 129 -26.01 -19.73 5.40
N LEU A 130 -24.70 -19.99 5.43
CA LEU A 130 -24.06 -20.56 6.63
C LEU A 130 -24.25 -19.71 7.89
N TYR A 131 -24.24 -18.37 7.76
CA TYR A 131 -24.50 -17.48 8.89
C TYR A 131 -25.96 -17.52 9.38
N GLU A 132 -26.94 -17.76 8.50
CA GLU A 132 -28.36 -17.94 8.88
C GLU A 132 -28.53 -19.26 9.64
N PHE A 133 -27.95 -20.34 9.10
CA PHE A 133 -27.97 -21.64 9.77
C PHE A 133 -27.28 -21.57 11.14
N TYR A 134 -26.11 -20.93 11.23
CA TYR A 134 -25.37 -20.78 12.48
C TYR A 134 -26.18 -20.05 13.55
N ASP A 135 -26.97 -19.05 13.19
CA ASP A 135 -27.77 -18.29 14.15
C ASP A 135 -28.87 -19.15 14.81
N THR A 136 -29.33 -20.22 14.13
CA THR A 136 -30.33 -21.17 14.67
C THR A 136 -29.76 -22.15 15.70
N LEU A 137 -28.43 -22.27 15.80
CA LEU A 137 -27.76 -23.23 16.66
C LEU A 137 -27.69 -22.75 18.12
N ASN A 138 -27.78 -23.69 19.06
CA ASN A 138 -27.49 -23.45 20.47
C ASN A 138 -25.97 -23.28 20.71
N ALA A 139 -25.57 -22.86 21.92
CA ALA A 139 -24.17 -22.55 22.24
C ALA A 139 -23.20 -23.74 22.04
N ARG A 140 -23.63 -24.96 22.37
CA ARG A 140 -22.80 -26.17 22.19
C ARG A 140 -22.61 -26.51 20.72
N ASP A 141 -23.70 -26.53 19.96
CA ASP A 141 -23.70 -26.82 18.53
C ASP A 141 -22.91 -25.77 17.75
N LYS A 142 -22.96 -24.49 18.17
CA LYS A 142 -22.14 -23.42 17.59
C LYS A 142 -20.64 -23.71 17.71
N HIS A 143 -20.19 -24.25 18.84
CA HIS A 143 -18.79 -24.60 19.05
C HIS A 143 -18.38 -25.80 18.18
N GLU A 144 -19.17 -26.86 18.16
CA GLU A 144 -18.92 -28.06 17.32
C GLU A 144 -18.96 -27.71 15.81
N PHE A 145 -19.92 -26.89 15.39
CA PHE A 145 -20.00 -26.34 14.03
C PHE A 145 -18.74 -25.56 13.67
N MET A 146 -18.27 -24.66 14.54
CA MET A 146 -17.09 -23.84 14.27
C MET A 146 -15.82 -24.68 14.13
N GLN A 147 -15.64 -25.70 14.95
CA GLN A 147 -14.50 -26.62 14.82
C GLN A 147 -14.53 -27.37 13.48
N ALA A 148 -15.70 -27.90 13.09
CA ALA A 148 -15.85 -28.56 11.79
C ALA A 148 -15.65 -27.59 10.62
N TYR A 149 -16.20 -26.38 10.73
CA TYR A 149 -16.07 -25.33 9.73
C TYR A 149 -14.60 -24.98 9.50
N LEU A 150 -13.83 -24.73 10.56
CA LEU A 150 -12.42 -24.36 10.45
C LEU A 150 -11.60 -25.49 9.84
N ASN A 151 -11.81 -26.75 10.25
CA ASN A 151 -11.08 -27.89 9.68
C ASN A 151 -11.27 -28.00 8.16
N PHE A 152 -12.52 -27.90 7.68
CA PHE A 152 -12.82 -27.93 6.25
C PHE A 152 -12.26 -26.71 5.51
N HIS A 153 -12.48 -25.50 6.05
CA HIS A 153 -12.10 -24.28 5.36
C HIS A 153 -10.60 -23.99 5.41
N THR A 154 -9.84 -24.52 6.37
CA THR A 154 -8.38 -24.43 6.38
C THR A 154 -7.78 -25.15 5.18
N GLU A 155 -8.28 -26.35 4.86
CA GLU A 155 -7.87 -27.09 3.65
C GLU A 155 -8.30 -26.35 2.38
N LYS A 156 -9.57 -25.93 2.32
CA LYS A 156 -10.10 -25.11 1.21
C LYS A 156 -9.27 -23.84 0.99
N GLN A 157 -8.91 -23.13 2.06
CA GLN A 157 -8.12 -21.90 2.01
C GLN A 157 -6.71 -22.16 1.46
N ALA A 158 -6.03 -23.21 1.90
CA ALA A 158 -4.71 -23.56 1.39
C ALA A 158 -4.73 -23.82 -0.13
N ILE A 159 -5.79 -24.47 -0.62
CA ILE A 159 -6.01 -24.71 -2.05
C ILE A 159 -6.30 -23.40 -2.81
N ILE A 160 -7.13 -22.51 -2.24
CA ILE A 160 -7.38 -21.18 -2.82
C ILE A 160 -6.07 -20.39 -2.93
N GLU A 161 -5.22 -20.42 -1.91
CA GLU A 161 -3.92 -19.72 -1.92
C GLU A 161 -2.95 -20.29 -2.95
N GLU A 162 -2.87 -21.61 -3.11
CA GLU A 162 -2.10 -22.23 -4.19
C GLU A 162 -2.57 -21.75 -5.57
N ALA A 163 -3.89 -21.58 -5.74
CA ALA A 163 -4.50 -21.12 -6.98
C ALA A 163 -4.14 -19.65 -7.30
N MET A 164 -3.95 -18.78 -6.29
CA MET A 164 -3.71 -17.33 -6.46
C MET A 164 -2.52 -17.01 -7.36
N ASP A 165 -1.55 -17.92 -7.43
CA ASP A 165 -0.31 -17.72 -8.16
C ASP A 165 -0.45 -17.88 -9.67
N PHE A 166 -1.57 -18.46 -10.14
CA PHE A 166 -1.77 -18.89 -11.53
C PHE A 166 -3.12 -18.44 -12.13
N ILE A 167 -3.68 -17.34 -11.61
CA ILE A 167 -5.01 -16.87 -12.01
C ILE A 167 -4.99 -16.03 -13.28
N GLU A 168 -5.82 -16.44 -14.24
CA GLU A 168 -6.19 -15.62 -15.40
C GLU A 168 -7.57 -14.98 -15.18
N TYR A 169 -7.65 -13.64 -15.20
CA TYR A 169 -8.93 -12.92 -15.13
C TYR A 169 -9.38 -12.50 -16.53
N ILE A 170 -10.61 -12.84 -16.92
CA ILE A 170 -11.29 -12.38 -18.13
C ILE A 170 -12.62 -11.77 -17.68
N PRO A 171 -12.97 -10.50 -18.01
CA PRO A 171 -14.21 -9.90 -17.51
C PRO A 171 -15.46 -10.68 -17.98
N SER A 172 -16.42 -10.85 -17.07
CA SER A 172 -17.65 -11.63 -17.27
C SER A 172 -18.54 -11.16 -18.43
N GLU A 173 -18.53 -9.86 -18.76
CA GLU A 173 -19.22 -9.27 -19.93
C GLU A 173 -18.80 -9.88 -21.28
N PHE A 174 -17.56 -10.36 -21.39
CA PHE A 174 -17.06 -10.98 -22.61
C PHE A 174 -17.48 -12.46 -22.75
N LYS A 175 -17.98 -13.08 -21.67
CA LYS A 175 -18.39 -14.49 -21.64
C LYS A 175 -19.86 -14.72 -22.07
N GLN A 176 -20.75 -13.75 -21.87
CA GLN A 176 -22.17 -13.90 -22.25
C GLN A 176 -22.40 -13.75 -23.76
N LYS A 177 -21.50 -13.07 -24.47
CA LYS A 177 -21.60 -12.82 -25.93
C LYS A 177 -20.96 -13.94 -26.78
N SER A 178 -20.58 -15.07 -26.18
CA SER A 178 -19.59 -15.97 -26.76
C SER A 178 -20.10 -17.41 -26.98
N ASN A 179 -20.71 -17.69 -28.13
CA ASN A 179 -20.38 -18.90 -28.89
C ASN A 179 -19.32 -18.56 -29.97
N ASN A 180 -19.38 -17.36 -30.56
CA ASN A 180 -18.39 -16.87 -31.54
C ASN A 180 -17.12 -16.27 -30.90
N LEU A 181 -17.22 -15.71 -29.69
CA LEU A 181 -16.04 -15.23 -28.94
C LEU A 181 -15.30 -16.39 -28.25
N ILE A 182 -15.93 -17.55 -28.02
CA ILE A 182 -15.24 -18.74 -27.52
C ILE A 182 -14.30 -19.26 -28.60
N SER A 183 -14.71 -19.34 -29.87
CA SER A 183 -13.77 -19.71 -30.95
C SER A 183 -12.65 -18.67 -31.11
N LEU A 184 -12.93 -17.38 -30.93
CA LEU A 184 -11.92 -16.30 -30.99
C LEU A 184 -10.93 -16.32 -29.81
N VAL A 185 -11.40 -16.60 -28.59
CA VAL A 185 -10.57 -16.77 -27.39
C VAL A 185 -9.81 -18.10 -27.43
N TYR A 186 -10.39 -19.16 -27.99
CA TYR A 186 -9.69 -20.43 -28.24
C TYR A 186 -8.60 -20.27 -29.30
N ASN A 187 -8.87 -19.57 -30.42
CA ASN A 187 -7.86 -19.24 -31.43
C ASN A 187 -6.72 -18.41 -30.84
N ASN A 188 -7.04 -17.45 -29.96
CA ASN A 188 -6.02 -16.65 -29.27
C ASN A 188 -5.25 -17.48 -28.22
N ASN A 189 -5.90 -18.38 -27.48
CA ASN A 189 -5.20 -19.28 -26.54
C ASN A 189 -4.29 -20.25 -27.28
N GLU A 190 -4.71 -20.77 -28.43
CA GLU A 190 -3.88 -21.62 -29.28
C GLU A 190 -2.65 -20.83 -29.80
N LEU A 191 -2.86 -19.61 -30.27
CA LEU A 191 -1.77 -18.70 -30.68
C LEU A 191 -0.78 -18.42 -29.53
N LEU A 192 -1.29 -18.13 -28.32
CA LEU A 192 -0.45 -17.90 -27.13
C LEU A 192 0.34 -19.16 -26.75
N ASN A 193 -0.28 -20.34 -26.81
CA ASN A 193 0.38 -21.61 -26.54
C ASN A 193 1.46 -21.91 -27.59
N GLN A 194 1.20 -21.60 -28.85
CA GLN A 194 2.19 -21.68 -29.92
C GLN A 194 3.39 -20.76 -29.64
N TRP A 195 3.15 -19.51 -29.22
CA TRP A 195 4.24 -18.58 -28.85
C TRP A 195 5.03 -19.09 -27.65
N ILE A 196 4.37 -19.59 -26.59
CA ILE A 196 5.04 -20.17 -25.43
C ILE A 196 5.90 -21.37 -25.85
N SER A 197 5.35 -22.28 -26.66
CA SER A 197 6.04 -23.49 -27.12
C SER A 197 7.24 -23.18 -28.02
N LYS A 198 7.06 -22.32 -29.03
CA LYS A 198 8.14 -21.89 -29.94
C LYS A 198 9.27 -21.20 -29.17
N THR A 199 8.92 -20.25 -28.30
CA THR A 199 9.89 -19.50 -27.48
C THR A 199 10.64 -20.42 -26.52
N SER A 200 9.92 -21.29 -25.82
CA SER A 200 10.52 -22.25 -24.87
C SER A 200 11.47 -23.21 -25.58
N THR A 201 11.09 -23.70 -26.78
CA THR A 201 11.92 -24.59 -27.58
C THR A 201 13.22 -23.90 -28.01
N LYS A 202 13.15 -22.65 -28.50
CA LYS A 202 14.35 -21.87 -28.86
C LYS A 202 15.30 -21.70 -27.66
N ILE A 203 14.78 -21.29 -26.49
CA ILE A 203 15.61 -21.13 -25.28
C ILE A 203 16.19 -22.46 -24.80
N MET A 204 15.42 -23.55 -24.86
CA MET A 204 15.92 -24.88 -24.52
C MET A 204 17.03 -25.33 -25.47
N ASN A 205 16.96 -24.99 -26.77
CA ASN A 205 18.04 -25.25 -27.72
C ASN A 205 19.29 -24.45 -27.35
N MET A 206 19.17 -23.17 -27.00
CA MET A 206 20.29 -22.33 -26.53
C MET A 206 20.93 -22.91 -25.24
N LEU A 207 20.12 -23.48 -24.34
CA LEU A 207 20.59 -24.15 -23.12
C LEU A 207 21.31 -25.50 -23.38
N GLN A 208 21.12 -26.10 -24.56
CA GLN A 208 21.74 -27.37 -24.96
C GLN A 208 23.05 -27.19 -25.75
N VAL A 209 23.40 -25.95 -26.13
CA VAL A 209 24.66 -25.65 -26.82
C VAL A 209 25.84 -25.96 -25.89
N LYS A 210 26.74 -26.85 -26.34
CA LYS A 210 27.89 -27.31 -25.55
C LYS A 210 28.91 -26.20 -25.25
N ASN A 211 29.10 -25.27 -26.19
CA ASN A 211 30.05 -24.17 -26.10
C ASN A 211 29.29 -22.85 -26.37
N PRO A 212 28.81 -22.14 -25.34
CA PRO A 212 28.05 -20.90 -25.53
C PRO A 212 28.97 -19.78 -26.05
N GLU A 213 28.68 -19.24 -27.23
CA GLU A 213 29.50 -18.22 -27.88
C GLU A 213 28.95 -16.81 -27.61
N THR A 214 27.62 -16.67 -27.64
CA THR A 214 26.93 -15.40 -27.41
C THR A 214 26.79 -15.08 -25.91
N ASP A 215 26.67 -13.80 -25.57
CA ASP A 215 26.47 -13.37 -24.18
C ASP A 215 25.15 -13.89 -23.60
N GLN A 216 24.11 -14.04 -24.44
CA GLN A 216 22.82 -14.61 -24.04
C GLN A 216 22.93 -16.10 -23.68
N GLU A 217 23.64 -16.89 -24.49
CA GLU A 217 23.88 -18.32 -24.21
C GLU A 217 24.73 -18.51 -22.96
N LYS A 218 25.79 -17.70 -22.79
CA LYS A 218 26.64 -17.75 -21.59
C LYS A 218 25.83 -17.47 -20.31
N LEU A 219 24.94 -16.48 -20.35
CA LEU A 219 24.05 -16.14 -19.24
C LEU A 219 23.05 -17.27 -18.94
N LEU A 220 22.40 -17.83 -19.96
CA LEU A 220 21.48 -18.97 -19.80
C LEU A 220 22.20 -20.19 -19.21
N HIS A 221 23.38 -20.50 -19.73
CA HIS A 221 24.20 -21.64 -19.30
C HIS A 221 24.72 -21.45 -17.85
N GLN A 222 25.02 -20.22 -17.43
CA GLN A 222 25.36 -19.90 -16.04
C GLN A 222 24.26 -20.32 -15.05
N TYR A 223 23.00 -20.27 -15.49
CA TYR A 223 21.82 -20.61 -14.68
C TYR A 223 21.13 -21.91 -15.12
N GLN A 224 21.80 -22.78 -15.88
CA GLN A 224 21.22 -24.04 -16.38
C GLN A 224 20.62 -24.92 -15.26
N SER A 225 21.28 -24.99 -14.09
CA SER A 225 20.80 -25.78 -12.94
C SER A 225 19.47 -25.26 -12.38
N TYR A 226 19.15 -23.98 -12.55
CA TYR A 226 17.86 -23.42 -12.14
C TYR A 226 16.73 -23.95 -13.03
N PHE A 227 16.95 -24.01 -14.36
CA PHE A 227 15.93 -24.45 -15.33
C PHE A 227 15.61 -25.95 -15.28
N VAL A 228 16.42 -26.74 -14.55
CA VAL A 228 16.10 -28.13 -14.21
C VAL A 228 14.91 -28.20 -13.25
N PHE A 229 14.77 -27.23 -12.36
CA PHE A 229 13.69 -27.20 -11.36
C PHE A 229 12.48 -26.39 -11.84
N VAL A 230 12.74 -25.25 -12.50
CA VAL A 230 11.68 -24.37 -13.01
C VAL A 230 11.67 -24.39 -14.54
N PRO A 231 10.60 -24.91 -15.18
CA PRO A 231 10.50 -24.94 -16.63
C PRO A 231 10.55 -23.55 -17.26
N VAL A 232 11.26 -23.43 -18.38
CA VAL A 232 11.33 -22.18 -19.17
C VAL A 232 9.93 -21.71 -19.59
N SER A 233 9.04 -22.64 -19.94
CA SER A 233 7.66 -22.32 -20.33
C SER A 233 6.90 -21.53 -19.27
N LEU A 234 7.20 -21.74 -17.98
CA LEU A 234 6.57 -21.00 -16.90
C LEU A 234 7.04 -19.53 -16.85
N HIS A 235 8.30 -19.27 -17.20
CA HIS A 235 8.83 -17.91 -17.33
C HIS A 235 8.21 -17.18 -18.52
N ILE A 236 8.10 -17.87 -19.66
CA ILE A 236 7.52 -17.28 -20.88
C ILE A 236 6.04 -17.00 -20.70
N HIS A 237 5.29 -17.91 -20.08
CA HIS A 237 3.90 -17.67 -19.72
C HIS A 237 3.75 -16.45 -18.79
N GLY A 238 4.59 -16.35 -17.75
CA GLY A 238 4.60 -15.19 -16.85
C GLY A 238 4.93 -13.88 -17.56
N LEU A 239 5.89 -13.92 -18.50
CA LEU A 239 6.28 -12.77 -19.32
C LEU A 239 5.15 -12.30 -20.24
N LEU A 240 4.53 -13.22 -20.98
CA LEU A 240 3.36 -12.93 -21.82
C LEU A 240 2.20 -12.40 -20.98
N SER A 241 1.91 -13.01 -19.83
CA SER A 241 0.86 -12.56 -18.93
C SER A 241 1.07 -11.13 -18.44
N GLU A 242 2.33 -10.74 -18.13
CA GLU A 242 2.66 -9.37 -17.73
C GLU A 242 2.59 -8.38 -18.90
N ILE A 243 3.01 -8.76 -20.11
CA ILE A 243 2.86 -7.92 -21.31
C ILE A 243 1.37 -7.70 -21.58
N LEU A 244 0.60 -8.77 -21.72
CA LEU A 244 -0.81 -8.75 -22.08
C LEU A 244 -1.68 -8.08 -21.01
N GLY A 245 -1.38 -8.30 -19.72
CA GLY A 245 -2.10 -7.67 -18.60
C GLY A 245 -1.92 -6.15 -18.50
N ASN A 246 -0.97 -5.57 -19.23
CA ASN A 246 -0.70 -4.13 -19.22
C ASN A 246 -1.08 -3.42 -20.53
N VAL A 247 -1.61 -4.13 -21.52
CA VAL A 247 -2.01 -3.58 -22.82
C VAL A 247 -3.17 -2.62 -22.66
N GLY A 248 -3.08 -1.43 -23.27
CA GLY A 248 -4.10 -0.39 -23.17
C GLY A 248 -4.12 0.39 -21.84
N LEU A 249 -3.23 0.08 -20.88
CA LEU A 249 -3.03 0.89 -19.66
C LEU A 249 -2.07 2.06 -19.88
N TYR A 250 -1.20 1.97 -20.90
CA TYR A 250 -0.20 2.97 -21.24
C TYR A 250 -0.45 3.50 -22.65
N ASN A 251 -0.29 4.80 -22.84
CA ASN A 251 -0.61 5.46 -24.12
C ASN A 251 0.29 5.00 -25.28
N ASP A 252 1.56 4.64 -25.00
CA ASP A 252 2.56 4.39 -26.04
C ASP A 252 3.01 2.91 -26.13
N GLY A 253 2.42 2.01 -25.32
CA GLY A 253 2.86 0.63 -25.17
C GLY A 253 3.40 0.30 -23.77
N VAL A 254 3.66 -0.98 -23.50
CA VAL A 254 4.03 -1.48 -22.16
C VAL A 254 5.51 -1.20 -21.89
N PRO A 255 5.89 -0.43 -20.87
CA PRO A 255 7.29 -0.12 -20.62
C PRO A 255 8.10 -1.34 -20.18
N ILE A 256 9.26 -1.60 -20.82
CA ILE A 256 10.09 -2.78 -20.53
C ILE A 256 10.57 -2.79 -19.07
N TYR A 257 10.90 -1.61 -18.51
CA TYR A 257 11.31 -1.51 -17.11
C TYR A 257 10.23 -1.99 -16.13
N LYS A 258 8.95 -1.84 -16.50
CA LYS A 258 7.82 -2.28 -15.69
C LYS A 258 7.76 -3.80 -15.65
N ILE A 259 7.90 -4.43 -16.81
CA ILE A 259 7.92 -5.89 -16.98
C ILE A 259 9.07 -6.48 -16.15
N LYS A 260 10.30 -5.98 -16.34
CA LYS A 260 11.48 -6.42 -15.59
C LYS A 260 11.27 -6.31 -14.07
N SER A 261 10.76 -5.18 -13.60
CA SER A 261 10.51 -4.93 -12.17
C SER A 261 9.52 -5.92 -11.56
N GLN A 262 8.47 -6.29 -12.30
CA GLN A 262 7.44 -7.23 -11.84
C GLN A 262 7.92 -8.67 -11.85
N LEU A 263 8.57 -9.10 -12.94
CA LEU A 263 9.03 -10.47 -13.11
C LEU A 263 10.29 -10.80 -12.32
N ARG A 264 11.07 -9.81 -11.85
CA ARG A 264 12.28 -10.06 -11.04
C ARG A 264 12.04 -10.96 -9.82
N TYR A 265 10.82 -10.91 -9.26
CA TYR A 265 10.46 -11.69 -8.07
C TYR A 265 9.80 -13.03 -8.42
N SER A 266 9.42 -13.24 -9.69
CA SER A 266 8.84 -14.53 -10.11
C SER A 266 9.87 -15.64 -10.02
N PHE A 267 11.16 -15.36 -10.28
CA PHE A 267 12.25 -16.34 -10.12
C PHE A 267 12.34 -16.92 -8.70
N ASP A 268 12.29 -16.06 -7.67
CA ASP A 268 12.36 -16.52 -6.27
C ASP A 268 11.12 -17.38 -5.95
N LYS A 269 9.95 -16.92 -6.40
CA LYS A 269 8.65 -17.55 -6.13
C LYS A 269 8.54 -18.92 -6.80
N GLN A 270 8.89 -19.01 -8.09
CA GLN A 270 8.81 -20.25 -8.86
C GLN A 270 9.78 -21.30 -8.31
N MET A 271 10.97 -20.90 -7.85
CA MET A 271 11.90 -21.83 -7.20
C MET A 271 11.37 -22.36 -5.86
N VAL A 272 10.74 -21.51 -5.06
CA VAL A 272 10.11 -21.95 -3.80
C VAL A 272 9.00 -22.97 -4.06
N ASN A 273 8.23 -22.78 -5.13
CA ASN A 273 7.15 -23.69 -5.50
C ASN A 273 7.65 -24.99 -6.16
N ALA A 274 8.74 -24.93 -6.93
CA ALA A 274 9.30 -26.08 -7.64
C ALA A 274 10.08 -27.05 -6.72
N ILE A 275 10.58 -26.57 -5.58
CA ILE A 275 11.40 -27.37 -4.66
C ILE A 275 10.64 -27.55 -3.33
N PRO A 276 10.15 -28.76 -3.00
CA PRO A 276 9.40 -29.02 -1.77
C PRO A 276 10.22 -28.88 -0.47
N PHE A 277 11.53 -28.62 -0.55
CA PHE A 277 12.37 -28.32 0.60
C PHE A 277 12.35 -26.83 0.93
N LYS A 278 12.12 -26.48 2.22
CA LYS A 278 12.36 -25.15 2.79
C LYS A 278 13.86 -24.79 2.72
N HIS A 279 14.38 -24.51 1.53
CA HIS A 279 15.71 -23.96 1.36
C HIS A 279 15.62 -22.45 1.52
N ASN A 280 16.21 -21.91 2.58
CA ASN A 280 16.41 -20.47 2.72
C ASN A 280 17.45 -19.99 1.68
N GLY A 281 17.02 -19.78 0.43
CA GLY A 281 17.67 -18.88 -0.53
C GLY A 281 19.07 -19.26 -1.03
N GLY A 282 19.45 -20.54 -1.07
CA GLY A 282 20.80 -20.97 -1.47
C GLY A 282 21.20 -20.54 -2.89
N ILE A 283 20.45 -20.96 -3.91
CA ILE A 283 20.76 -20.64 -5.32
C ILE A 283 20.42 -19.18 -5.67
N MET A 284 19.35 -18.62 -5.08
CA MET A 284 18.92 -17.24 -5.31
C MET A 284 19.87 -16.19 -4.70
N LYS A 285 20.79 -16.59 -3.82
CA LYS A 285 21.88 -15.74 -3.34
C LYS A 285 22.90 -15.41 -4.44
N TYR A 286 23.01 -16.27 -5.46
CA TYR A 286 23.96 -16.14 -6.56
C TYR A 286 23.38 -15.45 -7.79
N MET A 287 22.06 -15.51 -7.99
CA MET A 287 21.36 -14.76 -9.04
C MET A 287 21.02 -13.34 -8.56
N ASN A 288 21.86 -12.38 -8.92
CA ASN A 288 21.70 -10.99 -8.52
C ASN A 288 20.60 -10.28 -9.33
N ARG A 289 20.30 -9.02 -8.99
CA ARG A 289 19.19 -8.28 -9.64
C ARG A 289 19.42 -8.01 -11.12
N ASN A 290 20.68 -7.73 -11.50
CA ASN A 290 21.05 -7.48 -12.88
C ASN A 290 20.89 -8.79 -13.67
N ASP A 291 21.40 -9.90 -13.13
CA ASP A 291 21.27 -11.21 -13.80
C ASP A 291 19.81 -11.58 -14.08
N ARG A 292 18.88 -11.26 -13.17
CA ARG A 292 17.43 -11.46 -13.38
C ARG A 292 16.89 -10.56 -14.48
N ASP A 293 17.27 -9.28 -14.47
CA ASP A 293 16.84 -8.31 -15.46
C ASP A 293 17.40 -8.68 -16.86
N ASP A 294 18.60 -9.26 -16.91
CA ASP A 294 19.27 -9.73 -18.11
C ASP A 294 18.62 -11.02 -18.63
N LEU A 295 18.31 -11.99 -17.76
CA LEU A 295 17.54 -13.20 -18.13
C LEU A 295 16.14 -12.86 -18.67
N ILE A 296 15.44 -11.92 -18.04
CA ILE A 296 14.14 -11.42 -18.55
C ILE A 296 14.32 -10.79 -19.93
N SER A 297 15.42 -10.07 -20.15
CA SER A 297 15.76 -9.52 -21.47
C SER A 297 15.94 -10.61 -22.52
N VAL A 298 16.71 -11.66 -22.22
CA VAL A 298 16.87 -12.80 -23.13
C VAL A 298 15.53 -13.44 -23.46
N PHE A 299 14.68 -13.67 -22.45
CA PHE A 299 13.34 -14.23 -22.67
C PHE A 299 12.47 -13.31 -23.54
N LEU A 300 12.60 -12.00 -23.36
CA LEU A 300 11.85 -11.01 -24.12
C LEU A 300 12.30 -10.96 -25.57
N ASP A 301 13.61 -10.97 -25.83
CA ASP A 301 14.17 -10.92 -27.18
C ASP A 301 13.71 -12.15 -27.98
N VAL A 302 13.85 -13.35 -27.40
CA VAL A 302 13.42 -14.60 -28.06
C VAL A 302 11.90 -14.65 -28.22
N LEU A 303 11.14 -14.11 -27.27
CA LEU A 303 9.67 -14.04 -27.37
C LEU A 303 9.23 -13.11 -28.51
N ILE A 304 9.83 -11.92 -28.61
CA ILE A 304 9.49 -10.95 -29.66
C ILE A 304 9.78 -11.53 -31.05
N GLU A 305 10.89 -12.23 -31.20
CA GLU A 305 11.24 -12.91 -32.45
C GLU A 305 10.30 -14.10 -32.76
N SER A 306 9.74 -14.74 -31.74
CA SER A 306 8.90 -15.95 -31.90
C SER A 306 7.40 -15.67 -31.95
N ALA A 307 6.98 -14.47 -31.51
CA ALA A 307 5.57 -14.07 -31.45
C ALA A 307 5.14 -13.49 -32.80
N THR A 308 4.54 -14.33 -33.64
CA THR A 308 4.07 -13.97 -34.97
C THR A 308 2.57 -14.23 -35.15
N ILE A 309 1.95 -13.53 -36.09
CA ILE A 309 0.53 -13.67 -36.44
C ILE A 309 0.37 -13.81 -37.96
N GLU A 310 -0.55 -14.67 -38.38
CA GLU A 310 -0.94 -14.79 -39.79
C GLU A 310 -2.03 -13.77 -40.12
N ILE A 311 -1.82 -12.95 -41.16
CA ILE A 311 -2.76 -11.90 -41.58
C ILE A 311 -3.05 -12.05 -43.08
N SER A 312 -4.33 -12.06 -43.44
CA SER A 312 -4.76 -12.08 -44.84
C SER A 312 -4.33 -10.82 -45.60
N GLU A 313 -4.09 -10.94 -46.90
CA GLU A 313 -3.64 -9.81 -47.74
C GLU A 313 -4.63 -8.64 -47.78
N ASP A 314 -5.93 -8.92 -47.68
CA ASP A 314 -6.99 -7.89 -47.68
C ASP A 314 -6.96 -7.04 -46.39
N ASN A 315 -6.68 -7.68 -45.24
CA ASN A 315 -6.53 -6.98 -43.97
C ASN A 315 -5.27 -6.11 -43.92
N ILE A 316 -4.19 -6.54 -44.57
CA ILE A 316 -2.96 -5.74 -44.71
C ILE A 316 -3.20 -4.48 -45.55
N LYS A 317 -3.94 -4.59 -46.68
CA LYS A 317 -4.31 -3.44 -47.52
C LYS A 317 -5.21 -2.44 -46.77
N LEU A 318 -6.13 -2.94 -45.95
CA LEU A 318 -6.99 -2.12 -45.10
C LEU A 318 -6.19 -1.40 -43.99
N MET A 319 -5.22 -2.08 -43.37
CA MET A 319 -4.37 -1.46 -42.35
C MET A 319 -3.48 -0.36 -42.94
N LYS A 320 -2.85 -0.61 -44.09
CA LYS A 320 -2.02 0.38 -44.82
C LYS A 320 -2.77 1.67 -45.19
N THR A 321 -4.09 1.61 -45.32
CA THR A 321 -4.94 2.78 -45.61
C THR A 321 -5.43 3.50 -44.34
N MET A 322 -5.36 2.88 -43.16
CA MET A 322 -5.82 3.45 -41.88
C MET A 322 -4.70 4.03 -41.01
N THR A 323 -3.47 3.53 -41.12
CA THR A 323 -2.35 3.95 -40.27
C THR A 323 -1.48 5.03 -40.93
N LYS A 324 -1.39 6.22 -40.32
CA LYS A 324 -0.48 7.31 -40.73
C LYS A 324 0.83 7.38 -39.93
N ASP A 325 1.05 6.49 -38.96
CA ASP A 325 2.21 6.50 -38.07
C ASP A 325 3.32 5.53 -38.51
N VAL A 326 4.57 5.99 -38.44
CA VAL A 326 5.81 5.25 -38.82
C VAL A 326 5.96 3.93 -38.05
N THR A 327 5.47 3.84 -36.81
CA THR A 327 5.51 2.59 -36.01
C THR A 327 4.60 1.48 -36.53
N SER A 328 3.74 1.78 -37.51
CA SER A 328 2.78 0.83 -38.10
C SER A 328 3.38 0.03 -39.25
N GLU A 329 4.53 0.46 -39.81
CA GLU A 329 5.19 -0.24 -40.91
C GLU A 329 5.98 -1.46 -40.44
N GLU A 330 6.59 -1.41 -39.25
CA GLU A 330 7.36 -2.54 -38.69
C GLU A 330 6.49 -3.78 -38.43
N PHE A 331 5.23 -3.58 -38.02
CA PHE A 331 4.26 -4.67 -37.86
C PHE A 331 3.86 -5.34 -39.18
N LEU A 332 4.12 -4.69 -40.32
CA LEU A 332 3.75 -5.18 -41.65
C LEU A 332 4.91 -5.87 -42.38
N ASN A 333 6.09 -5.95 -41.74
CA ASN A 333 7.23 -6.69 -42.26
C ASN A 333 6.92 -8.19 -42.20
N ARG A 334 6.95 -8.88 -43.34
CA ARG A 334 6.73 -10.33 -43.37
C ARG A 334 8.02 -11.07 -43.05
N ASN A 335 7.88 -12.08 -42.21
CA ASN A 335 8.88 -13.12 -42.04
C ASN A 335 8.89 -14.06 -43.26
N GLU A 336 9.92 -14.90 -43.37
CA GLU A 336 10.09 -15.85 -44.49
C GLU A 336 8.91 -16.83 -44.62
N ASP A 337 8.21 -17.12 -43.52
CA ASP A 337 7.00 -17.96 -43.46
C ASP A 337 5.71 -17.22 -43.82
N GLY A 338 5.79 -15.93 -44.17
CA GLY A 338 4.65 -15.08 -44.53
C GLY A 338 3.89 -14.51 -43.34
N SER A 339 4.31 -14.79 -42.09
CA SER A 339 3.73 -14.23 -40.87
C SER A 339 4.24 -12.82 -40.57
N CYS A 340 3.49 -12.06 -39.77
CA CYS A 340 3.86 -10.72 -39.32
C CYS A 340 4.23 -10.73 -37.82
N PRO A 341 5.11 -9.82 -37.34
CA PRO A 341 5.40 -9.66 -35.93
C PRO A 341 4.14 -9.33 -35.12
N ALA A 342 3.92 -10.03 -34.01
CA ALA A 342 2.83 -9.72 -33.08
C ALA A 342 3.24 -8.68 -32.02
N LEU A 343 4.54 -8.57 -31.74
CA LEU A 343 5.14 -7.68 -30.75
C LEU A 343 6.31 -6.91 -31.39
N ILE A 344 6.45 -5.62 -31.09
CA ILE A 344 7.62 -4.81 -31.47
C ILE A 344 8.09 -3.95 -30.30
N VAL A 345 9.36 -3.55 -30.33
CA VAL A 345 9.93 -2.58 -29.37
C VAL A 345 10.10 -1.23 -30.06
N CYS A 346 9.59 -0.17 -29.45
CA CYS A 346 9.80 1.19 -29.91
C CYS A 346 10.05 2.15 -28.72
N ASP A 347 10.36 3.40 -29.00
CA ASP A 347 10.52 4.43 -27.97
C ASP A 347 9.17 5.10 -27.64
N SER A 348 8.95 5.41 -26.35
CA SER A 348 7.78 6.15 -25.87
C SER A 348 7.66 7.56 -26.45
N GLU A 349 6.43 8.06 -26.61
CA GLU A 349 6.13 9.41 -27.08
C GLU A 349 6.14 10.39 -25.91
N GLY A 350 7.29 11.04 -25.66
CA GLY A 350 7.41 12.03 -24.60
C GLY A 350 8.74 12.76 -24.57
N SER A 351 8.86 13.74 -23.66
CA SER A 351 10.10 14.49 -23.43
C SER A 351 11.25 13.62 -22.89
N TYR A 352 10.93 12.45 -22.31
CA TYR A 352 11.88 11.41 -21.94
C TYR A 352 11.53 10.13 -22.71
N LYS A 353 12.40 9.72 -23.64
CA LYS A 353 12.25 8.47 -24.40
C LYS A 353 12.70 7.28 -23.57
N TYR A 354 11.90 6.23 -23.54
CA TYR A 354 12.24 4.92 -22.96
C TYR A 354 11.61 3.80 -23.80
N PRO A 355 12.20 2.58 -23.80
CA PRO A 355 11.70 1.50 -24.64
C PRO A 355 10.39 0.92 -24.11
N VAL A 356 9.44 0.72 -25.01
CA VAL A 356 8.10 0.18 -24.80
C VAL A 356 7.81 -0.94 -25.78
N ILE A 357 7.03 -1.93 -25.33
CA ILE A 357 6.52 -3.00 -26.19
C ILE A 357 5.15 -2.58 -26.71
N LYS A 358 5.01 -2.52 -28.03
CA LYS A 358 3.70 -2.40 -28.69
C LYS A 358 3.25 -3.78 -29.16
N ILE A 359 1.94 -3.98 -29.12
CA ILE A 359 1.28 -5.18 -29.65
C ILE A 359 0.63 -4.81 -30.97
N HIS A 360 0.60 -5.78 -31.89
CA HIS A 360 -0.03 -5.61 -33.18
C HIS A 360 -1.48 -5.07 -33.03
N PRO A 361 -1.90 -4.02 -33.77
CA PRO A 361 -3.18 -3.33 -33.55
C PRO A 361 -4.44 -4.23 -33.61
N ILE A 362 -4.40 -5.26 -34.45
CA ILE A 362 -5.47 -6.29 -34.52
C ILE A 362 -5.64 -6.99 -33.16
N LEU A 363 -4.52 -7.39 -32.55
CA LEU A 363 -4.50 -8.02 -31.24
C LEU A 363 -4.72 -7.02 -30.11
N GLU A 364 -4.39 -5.75 -30.30
CA GLU A 364 -4.57 -4.71 -29.28
C GLU A 364 -6.06 -4.51 -28.94
N ASN A 365 -6.95 -4.46 -29.94
CA ASN A 365 -8.39 -4.36 -29.69
C ASN A 365 -8.96 -5.60 -28.98
N ASP A 366 -8.43 -6.79 -29.30
CA ASP A 366 -8.93 -8.06 -28.77
C ASP A 366 -8.36 -8.39 -27.37
N LEU A 367 -7.08 -8.09 -27.13
CA LEU A 367 -6.36 -8.41 -25.89
C LEU A 367 -6.43 -7.29 -24.84
N SER A 368 -6.55 -6.01 -25.24
CA SER A 368 -6.73 -4.88 -24.30
C SER A 368 -8.03 -4.94 -23.50
N ASN A 369 -8.95 -5.82 -23.90
CA ASN A 369 -10.22 -6.06 -23.23
C ASN A 369 -10.13 -7.14 -22.14
N CYS A 370 -9.03 -7.90 -22.08
CA CYS A 370 -9.10 -9.25 -21.53
C CYS A 370 -8.43 -9.51 -20.18
N ARG A 371 -7.61 -8.64 -19.56
CA ARG A 371 -6.85 -9.07 -18.37
C ARG A 371 -6.66 -7.98 -17.30
N GLY A 372 -7.17 -8.24 -16.09
CA GLY A 372 -6.87 -7.49 -14.87
C GLY A 372 -6.12 -8.40 -13.90
N LYS A 373 -5.06 -7.91 -13.24
CA LYS A 373 -4.25 -8.76 -12.34
C LYS A 373 -4.90 -8.82 -10.95
N VAL A 374 -5.53 -9.94 -10.62
CA VAL A 374 -5.95 -10.26 -9.25
C VAL A 374 -4.79 -10.93 -8.55
N SER A 375 -4.38 -10.42 -7.40
CA SER A 375 -3.24 -10.99 -6.67
C SER A 375 -3.62 -11.54 -5.30
N ARG A 376 -4.71 -11.06 -4.68
CA ARG A 376 -5.00 -11.35 -3.27
C ARG A 376 -6.51 -11.39 -2.99
N PHE A 377 -7.00 -12.52 -2.52
CA PHE A 377 -8.41 -12.72 -2.16
C PHE A 377 -8.63 -12.61 -0.65
N PRO A 378 -9.87 -12.34 -0.20
CA PRO A 378 -10.28 -12.60 1.18
C PRO A 378 -10.01 -14.07 1.56
N MET A 379 -9.78 -14.32 2.85
CA MET A 379 -9.61 -15.66 3.40
C MET A 379 -10.95 -16.18 3.92
N VAL A 380 -11.18 -17.49 3.82
CA VAL A 380 -12.39 -18.14 4.40
C VAL A 380 -12.20 -18.67 5.82
N VAL A 381 -11.01 -18.44 6.38
CA VAL A 381 -10.61 -18.74 7.76
C VAL A 381 -9.84 -17.55 8.35
N PRO A 382 -9.77 -17.43 9.68
CA PRO A 382 -8.96 -16.40 10.32
C PRO A 382 -7.51 -16.40 9.81
N PRO A 383 -6.90 -15.23 9.56
CA PRO A 383 -5.52 -15.14 9.10
C PRO A 383 -4.55 -15.75 10.13
N LYS A 384 -3.40 -16.23 9.63
CA LYS A 384 -2.29 -16.64 10.49
C LYS A 384 -1.85 -15.44 11.34
N PRO A 385 -1.75 -15.57 12.67
CA PRO A 385 -1.29 -14.48 13.52
C PRO A 385 0.11 -14.01 13.11
N TRP A 386 0.28 -12.69 13.01
CA TRP A 386 1.58 -12.04 12.92
C TRP A 386 2.37 -12.30 14.20
N THR A 387 3.57 -12.85 14.03
CA THR A 387 4.55 -13.14 15.10
C THR A 387 5.90 -12.49 14.84
N ASN A 388 6.18 -12.18 13.57
CA ASN A 388 7.32 -11.38 13.15
C ASN A 388 7.02 -10.76 11.77
N LEU A 389 8.00 -10.07 11.19
CA LEU A 389 7.84 -9.35 9.93
C LEU A 389 7.40 -10.20 8.73
N PHE A 390 7.66 -11.51 8.72
CA PHE A 390 7.43 -12.41 7.59
C PHE A 390 6.61 -13.67 7.94
N GLU A 391 6.11 -13.75 9.17
CA GLU A 391 5.27 -14.86 9.64
C GLU A 391 3.95 -14.30 10.16
N GLY A 392 2.93 -14.37 9.31
CA GLY A 392 1.56 -13.92 9.56
C GLY A 392 0.82 -13.63 8.25
N GLY A 393 -0.48 -13.35 8.34
CA GLY A 393 -1.34 -13.08 7.19
C GLY A 393 -1.93 -14.35 6.57
N TYR A 394 -1.57 -14.65 5.33
CA TYR A 394 -2.04 -15.84 4.60
C TYR A 394 -1.45 -17.15 5.17
N LEU A 395 -2.06 -18.31 4.88
CA LEU A 395 -1.64 -19.60 5.44
C LEU A 395 -0.39 -20.17 4.77
N VAL A 396 -0.35 -20.11 3.44
CA VAL A 396 0.68 -20.66 2.56
C VAL A 396 1.53 -19.53 1.99
N HIS A 397 0.89 -18.45 1.51
CA HIS A 397 1.60 -17.35 0.88
C HIS A 397 2.33 -16.48 1.91
N LYS A 398 3.66 -16.35 1.77
CA LYS A 398 4.46 -15.53 2.69
C LYS A 398 4.41 -14.06 2.33
N GLU A 399 3.98 -13.24 3.29
CA GLU A 399 3.95 -11.79 3.13
C GLU A 399 4.82 -11.07 4.14
N CYS A 400 5.28 -9.88 3.77
CA CYS A 400 5.80 -8.93 4.73
C CYS A 400 4.62 -8.24 5.43
N VAL A 401 4.75 -7.97 6.72
CA VAL A 401 3.77 -7.17 7.48
C VAL A 401 3.62 -5.75 6.92
N PHE A 402 4.57 -5.28 6.10
CA PHE A 402 4.56 -3.95 5.51
C PHE A 402 4.15 -3.96 4.03
N MET A 403 3.27 -3.02 3.64
CA MET A 403 2.79 -2.85 2.26
C MET A 403 3.90 -2.46 1.28
N ALA A 404 4.76 -1.54 1.69
CA ALA A 404 5.84 -1.04 0.85
C ALA A 404 7.05 -1.98 0.98
N ARG A 405 7.62 -2.37 -0.17
CA ARG A 405 8.90 -3.09 -0.18
C ARG A 405 10.01 -2.14 0.26
N PHE A 406 10.41 -2.31 1.51
CA PHE A 406 11.48 -1.55 2.11
C PHE A 406 12.85 -1.98 1.60
N ASP A 407 13.76 -1.03 1.50
CA ASP A 407 15.17 -1.31 1.22
C ASP A 407 15.77 -2.18 2.34
N LYS A 408 16.87 -2.88 2.06
CA LYS A 408 17.55 -3.77 3.01
C LYS A 408 17.91 -3.04 4.31
N THR A 409 18.41 -1.81 4.21
CA THR A 409 18.72 -0.96 5.38
C THR A 409 17.51 -0.77 6.26
N TYR A 410 16.38 -0.48 5.65
CA TYR A 410 15.13 -0.21 6.33
C TYR A 410 14.55 -1.48 6.99
N LEU A 411 14.60 -2.62 6.28
CA LEU A 411 14.22 -3.91 6.84
C LEU A 411 15.11 -4.32 8.02
N ASN A 412 16.40 -3.97 8.01
CA ASN A 412 17.30 -4.28 9.12
C ASN A 412 16.89 -3.57 10.42
N TYR A 413 16.44 -2.30 10.34
CA TYR A 413 15.91 -1.60 11.52
C TYR A 413 14.69 -2.33 12.09
N PHE A 414 13.71 -2.65 11.25
CA PHE A 414 12.50 -3.34 11.70
C PHE A 414 12.79 -4.76 12.19
N LYS A 415 13.79 -5.46 11.63
CA LYS A 415 14.21 -6.77 12.14
C LYS A 415 14.75 -6.67 13.56
N GLN A 416 15.60 -5.67 13.83
CA GLN A 416 16.13 -5.44 15.18
C GLN A 416 15.00 -5.10 16.16
N VAL A 417 14.14 -4.16 15.78
CA VAL A 417 13.00 -3.72 16.60
C VAL A 417 12.01 -4.87 16.85
N SER A 418 11.78 -5.72 15.85
CA SER A 418 10.95 -6.92 15.99
C SER A 418 11.58 -7.92 16.97
N TYR A 419 12.91 -8.08 16.94
CA TYR A 419 13.63 -8.94 17.88
C TYR A 419 13.55 -8.39 19.32
N ASP A 420 13.57 -7.07 19.47
CA ASP A 420 13.47 -6.39 20.77
C ASP A 420 12.01 -6.33 21.31
N GLY A 421 11.03 -6.94 20.63
CA GLY A 421 9.62 -7.00 21.05
C GLY A 421 8.83 -5.69 20.89
N HIS A 422 9.41 -4.68 20.26
CA HIS A 422 8.77 -3.36 20.11
C HIS A 422 7.61 -3.34 19.08
N LEU A 423 7.38 -4.43 18.35
CA LEU A 423 6.28 -4.57 17.39
C LEU A 423 5.11 -5.41 17.90
N ASP A 424 5.20 -5.99 19.10
CA ASP A 424 4.24 -6.98 19.60
C ASP A 424 2.83 -6.39 19.74
N SER A 425 2.71 -5.16 20.26
CA SER A 425 1.41 -4.46 20.33
C SER A 425 0.79 -4.24 18.95
N VAL A 426 1.62 -4.03 17.92
CA VAL A 426 1.16 -3.82 16.56
C VAL A 426 0.71 -5.14 15.94
N PHE A 427 1.49 -6.21 16.10
CA PHE A 427 1.10 -7.55 15.67
C PHE A 427 -0.21 -8.00 16.31
N MET A 428 -0.36 -7.79 17.62
CA MET A 428 -1.61 -8.07 18.34
C MET A 428 -2.79 -7.32 17.72
N THR A 429 -2.61 -6.03 17.39
CA THR A 429 -3.67 -5.24 16.75
C THR A 429 -4.04 -5.78 15.37
N LEU A 430 -3.03 -6.08 14.53
CA LEU A 430 -3.28 -6.66 13.21
C LEU A 430 -4.00 -8.00 13.29
N ASN A 431 -3.67 -8.82 14.28
CA ASN A 431 -4.30 -10.12 14.52
C ASN A 431 -5.76 -9.95 14.94
N LYS A 432 -6.05 -8.98 15.82
CA LYS A 432 -7.42 -8.65 16.25
C LYS A 432 -8.25 -8.11 15.09
N LEU A 433 -7.74 -7.16 14.32
CA LEU A 433 -8.40 -6.65 13.10
C LEU A 433 -8.66 -7.77 12.08
N GLY A 434 -7.67 -8.61 11.82
CA GLY A 434 -7.76 -9.72 10.88
C GLY A 434 -8.71 -10.84 11.34
N SER A 435 -8.97 -10.96 12.64
CA SER A 435 -9.88 -11.96 13.21
C SER A 435 -11.37 -11.61 13.06
N LEU A 436 -11.70 -10.40 12.59
CA LEU A 436 -13.08 -10.01 12.38
C LEU A 436 -13.66 -10.69 11.13
N ALA A 437 -14.71 -11.48 11.34
CA ALA A 437 -15.42 -12.19 10.28
C ALA A 437 -16.45 -11.30 9.59
N TRP A 438 -16.36 -11.19 8.26
CA TRP A 438 -17.31 -10.51 7.39
C TRP A 438 -18.15 -11.49 6.57
N ALA A 439 -19.25 -11.00 6.01
CA ALA A 439 -20.05 -11.65 4.98
C ALA A 439 -20.44 -10.63 3.90
N ILE A 440 -20.75 -11.11 2.70
CA ILE A 440 -21.28 -10.26 1.62
C ILE A 440 -22.79 -10.11 1.78
N ASN A 441 -23.27 -8.86 1.84
CA ASN A 441 -24.68 -8.48 1.84
C ASN A 441 -25.34 -8.91 0.51
N PRO A 442 -26.21 -9.93 0.52
CA PRO A 442 -26.81 -10.47 -0.70
C PRO A 442 -27.79 -9.49 -1.36
N ASP A 443 -28.43 -8.62 -0.59
CA ASP A 443 -29.41 -7.66 -1.11
C ASP A 443 -28.68 -6.58 -1.92
N MET A 444 -27.63 -5.99 -1.35
CA MET A 444 -26.81 -5.02 -2.06
C MET A 444 -26.05 -5.63 -3.24
N LEU A 445 -25.62 -6.89 -3.15
CA LEU A 445 -24.99 -7.59 -4.27
C LEU A 445 -25.95 -7.71 -5.47
N LYS A 446 -27.24 -7.97 -5.25
CA LYS A 446 -28.26 -7.95 -6.33
C LYS A 446 -28.38 -6.56 -6.96
N ILE A 447 -28.36 -5.51 -6.15
CA ILE A 447 -28.40 -4.11 -6.63
C ILE A 447 -27.20 -3.81 -7.51
N LEU A 448 -25.99 -4.14 -7.08
CA LEU A 448 -24.79 -3.90 -7.88
C LEU A 448 -24.77 -4.70 -9.18
N ASN A 449 -25.20 -5.96 -9.16
CA ASN A 449 -25.32 -6.77 -10.38
C ASN A 449 -26.33 -6.14 -11.37
N ARG A 450 -27.48 -5.62 -10.90
CA ARG A 450 -28.44 -4.90 -11.76
C ARG A 450 -27.82 -3.59 -12.29
N ALA A 451 -27.18 -2.81 -11.43
CA ALA A 451 -26.54 -1.55 -11.81
C ALA A 451 -25.37 -1.75 -12.78
N ALA A 452 -24.62 -2.83 -12.65
CA ALA A 452 -23.53 -3.19 -13.55
C ALA A 452 -24.02 -3.36 -14.99
N ASN A 453 -25.22 -3.92 -15.19
CA ASN A 453 -25.77 -4.22 -16.51
C ASN A 453 -26.50 -3.03 -17.17
N MET A 454 -26.50 -1.84 -16.56
CA MET A 454 -27.15 -0.66 -17.13
C MET A 454 -26.33 -0.07 -18.30
N PRO A 455 -26.90 0.11 -19.51
CA PRO A 455 -26.17 0.55 -20.70
C PRO A 455 -25.42 1.88 -20.55
N GLN A 456 -26.02 2.82 -19.81
CA GLN A 456 -25.47 4.16 -19.58
C GLN A 456 -24.49 4.23 -18.39
N GLY A 457 -24.23 3.11 -17.71
CA GLY A 457 -23.60 3.11 -16.38
C GLY A 457 -24.57 3.60 -15.29
N PHE A 458 -24.10 3.65 -14.05
CA PHE A 458 -24.96 4.06 -12.93
C PHE A 458 -24.13 4.64 -11.78
N LEU A 459 -24.40 5.89 -11.37
CA LEU A 459 -23.60 6.62 -10.38
C LEU A 459 -22.10 6.59 -10.71
N LYS A 460 -21.27 5.98 -9.85
CA LYS A 460 -19.82 5.82 -10.04
C LYS A 460 -19.45 4.59 -10.86
N ILE A 461 -20.40 3.70 -11.11
CA ILE A 461 -20.20 2.49 -11.91
C ILE A 461 -20.11 2.90 -13.38
N PRO A 462 -18.95 2.75 -14.04
CA PRO A 462 -18.81 3.12 -15.44
C PRO A 462 -19.68 2.23 -16.33
N ARG A 463 -19.99 2.73 -17.54
CA ARG A 463 -20.73 1.98 -18.56
C ARG A 463 -20.07 0.63 -18.91
N PRO A 464 -20.86 -0.38 -19.30
CA PRO A 464 -20.34 -1.64 -19.86
C PRO A 464 -19.39 -1.40 -21.05
N ILE A 465 -18.45 -2.32 -21.24
CA ILE A 465 -17.46 -2.19 -22.31
C ILE A 465 -18.14 -2.53 -23.65
N SER A 466 -18.06 -1.60 -24.60
CA SER A 466 -18.58 -1.79 -25.97
C SER A 466 -17.55 -2.51 -26.84
N ASP A 467 -18.01 -3.36 -27.76
CA ASP A 467 -17.16 -4.08 -28.72
C ASP A 467 -16.51 -3.13 -29.74
N LYS A 468 -17.11 -1.95 -29.97
CA LYS A 468 -16.57 -0.91 -30.86
C LYS A 468 -15.88 0.18 -30.04
N VAL A 469 -14.59 0.39 -30.31
CA VAL A 469 -13.83 1.54 -29.80
C VAL A 469 -14.43 2.82 -30.39
N PRO A 470 -14.84 3.80 -29.56
CA PRO A 470 -15.35 5.07 -30.05
C PRO A 470 -14.28 5.82 -30.84
N LYS A 471 -14.65 6.50 -31.92
CA LYS A 471 -13.76 7.50 -32.55
C LYS A 471 -13.62 8.69 -31.60
N PHE A 472 -12.38 9.08 -31.27
CA PHE A 472 -12.11 10.21 -30.38
C PHE A 472 -11.86 11.49 -31.17
N LYS A 473 -12.40 12.61 -30.69
CA LYS A 473 -12.18 13.94 -31.29
C LYS A 473 -10.79 14.50 -30.95
N ASP A 474 -10.25 14.14 -29.79
CA ASP A 474 -8.95 14.61 -29.28
C ASP A 474 -8.32 13.58 -28.31
N LYS A 475 -7.05 13.81 -27.94
CA LYS A 475 -6.29 12.97 -26.98
C LYS A 475 -6.92 12.98 -25.57
N PHE A 476 -7.63 14.03 -25.17
CA PHE A 476 -8.24 14.13 -23.84
C PHE A 476 -9.46 13.20 -23.71
N ALA A 477 -10.31 13.16 -24.72
CA ALA A 477 -11.45 12.25 -24.82
C ALA A 477 -10.99 10.79 -24.83
N GLN A 478 -9.90 10.49 -25.53
CA GLN A 478 -9.25 9.19 -25.51
C GLN A 478 -8.75 8.83 -24.10
N GLN A 479 -8.04 9.73 -23.41
CA GLN A 479 -7.56 9.50 -22.05
C GLN A 479 -8.71 9.25 -21.06
N LYS A 480 -9.80 10.02 -21.17
CA LYS A 480 -11.00 9.85 -20.34
C LYS A 480 -11.68 8.50 -20.58
N TYR A 481 -11.73 8.04 -21.84
CA TYR A 481 -12.25 6.73 -22.17
C TYR A 481 -11.38 5.61 -21.58
N ILE A 482 -10.06 5.67 -21.74
CA ILE A 482 -9.12 4.67 -21.20
C ILE A 482 -9.25 4.60 -19.67
N SER A 483 -9.29 5.74 -18.99
CA SER A 483 -9.48 5.80 -17.53
C SER A 483 -10.81 5.17 -17.09
N SER A 484 -11.90 5.47 -17.81
CA SER A 484 -13.23 4.89 -17.55
C SER A 484 -13.26 3.37 -17.80
N LYS A 485 -12.62 2.90 -18.88
CA LYS A 485 -12.45 1.48 -19.19
C LYS A 485 -11.70 0.75 -18.07
N GLY A 486 -10.57 1.30 -17.61
CA GLY A 486 -9.79 0.72 -16.50
C GLY A 486 -10.58 0.66 -15.19
N ALA A 487 -11.36 1.70 -14.89
CA ALA A 487 -12.28 1.70 -13.74
C ALA A 487 -13.36 0.61 -13.88
N ARG A 488 -13.91 0.39 -15.08
CA ARG A 488 -14.91 -0.66 -15.34
C ARG A 488 -14.34 -2.06 -15.12
N ILE A 489 -13.13 -2.33 -15.64
CA ILE A 489 -12.46 -3.63 -15.45
C ILE A 489 -12.24 -3.91 -13.97
N THR A 490 -11.77 -2.92 -13.21
CA THR A 490 -11.56 -3.04 -11.76
C THR A 490 -12.87 -3.28 -11.02
N PHE A 491 -13.93 -2.56 -11.39
CA PHE A 491 -15.26 -2.75 -10.81
C PHE A 491 -15.79 -4.18 -11.04
N ASN A 492 -15.76 -4.66 -12.29
CA ASN A 492 -16.22 -6.01 -12.64
C ASN A 492 -15.43 -7.08 -11.88
N MET A 493 -14.11 -6.89 -11.76
CA MET A 493 -13.24 -7.81 -11.03
C MET A 493 -13.66 -7.97 -9.57
N LEU A 494 -13.94 -6.85 -8.90
CA LEU A 494 -14.39 -6.83 -7.51
C LEU A 494 -15.83 -7.38 -7.36
N LEU A 495 -16.71 -7.08 -8.31
CA LEU A 495 -18.08 -7.58 -8.33
C LEU A 495 -18.12 -9.11 -8.53
N ASP A 496 -17.34 -9.65 -9.47
CA ASP A 496 -17.21 -11.08 -9.69
C ASP A 496 -16.63 -11.78 -8.45
N MET A 497 -15.66 -11.15 -7.77
CA MET A 497 -15.14 -11.65 -6.49
C MET A 497 -16.23 -11.71 -5.42
N ALA A 498 -17.02 -10.65 -5.28
CA ALA A 498 -18.13 -10.62 -4.33
C ALA A 498 -19.18 -11.70 -4.64
N ASN A 499 -19.50 -11.92 -5.93
CA ASN A 499 -20.38 -13.00 -6.40
C ASN A 499 -19.82 -14.40 -6.06
N GLY A 500 -18.50 -14.60 -6.21
CA GLY A 500 -17.81 -15.83 -5.84
C GLY A 500 -18.01 -16.21 -4.38
N PHE A 501 -17.71 -15.28 -3.46
CA PHE A 501 -17.73 -15.53 -2.02
C PHE A 501 -19.14 -15.42 -1.37
N SER A 502 -20.09 -14.74 -2.01
CA SER A 502 -21.43 -14.54 -1.41
C SER A 502 -22.30 -15.81 -1.39
N LYS A 503 -22.10 -16.75 -2.32
CA LYS A 503 -23.07 -17.84 -2.59
C LYS A 503 -23.35 -18.73 -1.38
N ASN A 504 -22.33 -19.11 -0.62
CA ASN A 504 -22.48 -20.03 0.51
C ASN A 504 -22.68 -19.30 1.86
N GLY A 505 -22.45 -17.98 1.92
CA GLY A 505 -22.46 -17.25 3.20
C GLY A 505 -21.29 -17.62 4.12
N GLU A 506 -20.16 -17.99 3.53
CA GLU A 506 -18.91 -18.28 4.23
C GLU A 506 -18.37 -17.03 4.95
N MET A 507 -17.58 -17.24 6.00
CA MET A 507 -16.86 -16.15 6.67
C MET A 507 -15.80 -15.59 5.73
N LEU A 508 -15.65 -14.28 5.72
CA LEU A 508 -14.61 -13.57 5.00
C LEU A 508 -13.71 -12.84 5.98
N TYR A 509 -12.43 -13.09 5.88
CA TYR A 509 -11.39 -12.42 6.64
C TYR A 509 -10.43 -11.71 5.70
N THR A 510 -9.80 -10.65 6.18
CA THR A 510 -8.71 -9.99 5.45
C THR A 510 -7.50 -9.87 6.35
N PRO A 511 -6.32 -10.36 5.93
CA PRO A 511 -5.10 -10.05 6.62
C PRO A 511 -4.78 -8.57 6.45
N TYR A 512 -4.20 -7.95 7.48
CA TYR A 512 -3.81 -6.54 7.45
C TYR A 512 -2.29 -6.39 7.40
N GLN A 513 -1.86 -5.39 6.64
CA GLN A 513 -0.50 -4.89 6.52
C GLN A 513 -0.42 -3.45 7.02
N LEU A 514 0.81 -2.98 7.26
CA LEU A 514 1.12 -1.64 7.73
C LEU A 514 1.83 -0.84 6.66
N ASP A 515 1.67 0.48 6.69
CA ASP A 515 2.66 1.38 6.11
C ASP A 515 3.78 1.71 7.12
N PHE A 516 4.76 2.50 6.69
CA PHE A 516 5.88 2.90 7.54
C PHE A 516 5.50 3.79 8.74
N ARG A 517 4.29 4.34 8.73
CA ARG A 517 3.75 5.23 9.78
C ARG A 517 2.94 4.46 10.81
N GLY A 518 2.65 3.18 10.54
CA GLY A 518 1.81 2.31 11.36
C GLY A 518 0.35 2.25 10.92
N ARG A 519 -0.07 2.93 9.84
CA ARG A 519 -1.46 2.84 9.38
C ARG A 519 -1.72 1.45 8.79
N VAL A 520 -2.89 0.90 9.11
CA VAL A 520 -3.30 -0.44 8.69
C VAL A 520 -4.03 -0.42 7.35
N TYR A 521 -3.82 -1.45 6.55
CA TYR A 521 -4.42 -1.64 5.24
C TYR A 521 -4.73 -3.12 5.02
N PRO A 522 -5.91 -3.46 4.49
CA PRO A 522 -6.22 -4.84 4.12
C PRO A 522 -5.33 -5.28 2.96
N SER A 523 -4.87 -6.52 2.99
CA SER A 523 -4.08 -7.12 1.92
C SER A 523 -4.94 -7.62 0.77
N SER A 524 -6.21 -7.98 1.03
CA SER A 524 -7.14 -8.46 -0.01
C SER A 524 -7.62 -7.35 -0.94
N ASN A 525 -7.82 -7.69 -2.23
CA ASN A 525 -8.37 -6.77 -3.23
C ASN A 525 -9.82 -6.35 -2.90
N LEU A 526 -10.65 -7.29 -2.43
CA LEU A 526 -12.00 -7.03 -1.94
C LEU A 526 -11.97 -6.87 -0.42
N SER A 527 -12.29 -5.66 0.08
CA SER A 527 -12.31 -5.33 1.50
C SER A 527 -13.23 -4.13 1.79
N HIS A 528 -13.56 -3.93 3.07
CA HIS A 528 -14.45 -2.87 3.55
C HIS A 528 -13.87 -1.44 3.42
N ILE A 529 -12.59 -1.28 3.04
CA ILE A 529 -11.95 0.05 2.87
C ILE A 529 -12.27 0.72 1.53
N LEU A 530 -12.84 -0.03 0.57
CA LEU A 530 -13.09 0.38 -0.80
C LEU A 530 -14.11 1.54 -0.93
N SER A 531 -14.52 1.87 -2.15
CA SER A 531 -15.52 2.91 -2.45
C SER A 531 -16.94 2.54 -1.97
N ASP A 532 -17.84 3.52 -1.94
CA ASP A 532 -19.22 3.42 -1.44
C ASP A 532 -19.97 2.19 -2.00
N GLU A 533 -19.83 1.95 -3.31
CA GLU A 533 -20.45 0.82 -4.01
C GLU A 533 -19.95 -0.55 -3.52
N PHE A 534 -18.78 -0.66 -2.91
CA PHE A 534 -18.29 -1.91 -2.32
C PHE A 534 -18.42 -1.96 -0.80
N ARG A 535 -18.39 -0.81 -0.09
CA ARG A 535 -18.61 -0.77 1.36
C ARG A 535 -19.95 -1.33 1.78
N CYS A 536 -21.00 -1.02 1.01
CA CYS A 536 -22.35 -1.51 1.27
C CYS A 536 -22.49 -3.05 1.17
N LEU A 537 -21.51 -3.73 0.57
CA LEU A 537 -21.47 -5.19 0.50
C LEU A 537 -21.01 -5.83 1.80
N PHE A 538 -20.36 -5.12 2.70
CA PHE A 538 -19.77 -5.72 3.90
C PHE A 538 -20.75 -5.66 5.08
N MET A 539 -21.05 -6.82 5.64
CA MET A 539 -21.77 -6.98 6.90
C MET A 539 -21.00 -7.94 7.82
N PHE A 540 -21.21 -7.87 9.13
CA PHE A 540 -20.57 -8.79 10.06
C PHE A 540 -21.10 -10.23 9.88
N TRP A 541 -20.20 -11.22 9.95
CA TRP A 541 -20.61 -12.62 9.89
C TRP A 541 -21.27 -13.11 11.18
N HIS A 542 -21.08 -12.43 12.30
CA HIS A 542 -21.83 -12.68 13.55
C HIS A 542 -22.91 -11.63 13.74
N SER A 543 -24.13 -12.06 14.05
CA SER A 543 -25.24 -11.16 14.35
C SER A 543 -25.22 -10.78 15.83
N LYS A 544 -25.70 -9.59 16.16
CA LYS A 544 -25.99 -9.17 17.54
C LYS A 544 -27.39 -8.58 17.61
N ALA A 545 -28.05 -8.75 18.76
CA ALA A 545 -29.32 -8.09 19.03
C ALA A 545 -29.13 -6.57 19.07
N LEU A 546 -30.10 -5.78 18.62
CA LEU A 546 -30.00 -4.31 18.63
C LEU A 546 -29.85 -3.75 20.04
N GLY A 547 -30.47 -4.39 21.04
CA GLY A 547 -30.58 -3.86 22.38
C GLY A 547 -31.28 -2.49 22.41
N ASN A 548 -31.20 -1.81 23.55
CA ASN A 548 -32.01 -0.63 23.84
C ASN A 548 -31.72 0.56 22.90
N ASP A 549 -30.44 0.77 22.55
CA ASP A 549 -30.00 1.94 21.78
C ASP A 549 -29.68 1.63 20.30
N GLY A 550 -29.58 0.35 19.90
CA GLY A 550 -29.06 -0.02 18.57
C GLY A 550 -29.94 0.45 17.42
N PHE A 551 -31.27 0.47 17.61
CA PHE A 551 -32.18 0.97 16.58
C PHE A 551 -32.03 2.48 16.33
N ASN A 552 -31.81 3.24 17.40
CA ASN A 552 -31.53 4.68 17.31
C ASN A 552 -30.23 4.95 16.57
N TRP A 553 -29.19 4.16 16.82
CA TRP A 553 -27.92 4.25 16.08
C TRP A 553 -28.04 3.89 14.61
N LEU A 554 -28.93 2.96 14.22
CA LEU A 554 -29.22 2.68 12.80
C LEU A 554 -29.88 3.89 12.11
N LYS A 555 -30.88 4.50 12.76
CA LYS A 555 -31.52 5.73 12.26
C LYS A 555 -30.52 6.87 12.15
N TYR A 556 -29.69 7.04 13.18
CA TYR A 556 -28.63 8.04 13.19
C TYR A 556 -27.64 7.83 12.04
N HIS A 557 -27.19 6.59 11.83
CA HIS A 557 -26.31 6.23 10.73
C HIS A 557 -26.91 6.58 9.36
N LEU A 558 -28.17 6.23 9.10
CA LEU A 558 -28.86 6.58 7.84
C LEU A 558 -28.90 8.10 7.64
N SER A 559 -29.28 8.86 8.67
CA SER A 559 -29.34 10.32 8.61
C SER A 559 -27.97 10.94 8.30
N SER A 560 -26.91 10.43 8.93
CA SER A 560 -25.53 10.85 8.67
C SER A 560 -25.09 10.55 7.23
N MET A 561 -25.44 9.38 6.67
CA MET A 561 -25.16 9.02 5.28
C MET A 561 -25.96 9.86 4.27
N PHE A 562 -27.18 10.27 4.66
CA PHE A 562 -27.99 11.19 3.86
C PHE A 562 -27.37 12.58 3.74
N GLY A 563 -26.58 13.00 4.73
CA GLY A 563 -25.88 14.29 4.75
C GLY A 563 -26.04 15.07 6.06
N ASN A 564 -26.83 14.58 7.01
CA ASN A 564 -27.18 15.26 8.25
C ASN A 564 -26.24 14.93 9.41
N SER A 565 -24.96 14.69 9.13
CA SER A 565 -23.93 14.29 10.13
C SER A 565 -23.71 15.25 11.32
N GLY A 566 -24.44 16.36 11.39
CA GLY A 566 -24.40 17.30 12.52
C GLY A 566 -25.67 17.32 13.37
N PHE A 567 -26.59 16.38 13.12
CA PHE A 567 -27.78 16.19 13.94
C PHE A 567 -27.40 15.56 15.28
N HIS A 568 -28.13 15.96 16.32
CA HIS A 568 -28.22 15.17 17.55
C HIS A 568 -29.05 13.91 17.31
N MET A 569 -28.91 12.92 18.20
CA MET A 569 -29.63 11.65 18.11
C MET A 569 -31.14 11.84 17.83
N GLU A 570 -31.82 12.68 18.60
CA GLU A 570 -33.27 12.94 18.45
C GLU A 570 -33.63 13.53 17.08
N GLN A 571 -32.82 14.43 16.55
CA GLN A 571 -33.04 15.03 15.23
C GLN A 571 -32.87 14.00 14.12
N ALA A 572 -31.90 13.09 14.27
CA ALA A 572 -31.66 12.02 13.32
C ALA A 572 -32.79 10.97 13.34
N ILE A 573 -33.33 10.66 14.51
CA ILE A 573 -34.52 9.81 14.66
C ILE A 573 -35.72 10.48 13.99
N GLY A 574 -36.01 11.75 14.32
CA GLY A 574 -37.13 12.49 13.73
C GLY A 574 -37.03 12.63 12.21
N PHE A 575 -35.82 12.75 11.66
CA PHE A 575 -35.59 12.71 10.22
C PHE A 575 -35.99 11.36 9.61
N CYS A 576 -35.56 10.25 10.21
CA CYS A 576 -35.90 8.92 9.72
C CYS A 576 -37.40 8.63 9.83
N ASP A 577 -38.03 9.01 10.94
CA ASP A 577 -39.46 8.78 11.16
C ASP A 577 -40.31 9.58 10.15
N LYS A 578 -39.94 10.84 9.89
CA LYS A 578 -40.57 11.67 8.85
C LYS A 578 -40.46 11.04 7.45
N HIS A 579 -39.34 10.39 7.15
CA HIS A 579 -39.06 9.77 5.86
C HIS A 579 -39.30 8.25 5.84
N LYS A 580 -39.99 7.68 6.86
CA LYS A 580 -40.20 6.22 6.98
C LYS A 580 -40.72 5.59 5.68
N GLN A 581 -41.71 6.23 5.04
CA GLN A 581 -42.27 5.71 3.79
C GLN A 581 -41.29 5.78 2.61
N ASP A 582 -40.46 6.82 2.52
CA ASP A 582 -39.45 6.95 1.47
C ASP A 582 -38.30 5.94 1.66
N ILE A 583 -37.99 5.61 2.92
CA ILE A 583 -37.02 4.58 3.31
C ILE A 583 -37.52 3.19 2.89
N ILE A 584 -38.77 2.86 3.24
CA ILE A 584 -39.40 1.58 2.86
C ILE A 584 -39.51 1.46 1.32
N ASP A 585 -39.93 2.53 0.64
CA ASP A 585 -39.99 2.57 -0.83
C ASP A 585 -38.60 2.35 -1.45
N SER A 586 -37.57 3.02 -0.94
CA SER A 586 -36.18 2.84 -1.40
C SER A 586 -35.69 1.41 -1.20
N ALA A 587 -36.06 0.76 -0.08
CA ALA A 587 -35.66 -0.62 0.22
C ALA A 587 -36.37 -1.64 -0.69
N LYS A 588 -37.69 -1.49 -0.91
CA LYS A 588 -38.51 -2.44 -1.68
C LYS A 588 -38.42 -2.23 -3.19
N TYR A 589 -38.31 -0.98 -3.64
CA TYR A 589 -38.26 -0.61 -5.06
C TYR A 589 -37.06 0.31 -5.39
N PRO A 590 -35.80 -0.16 -5.22
CA PRO A 590 -34.61 0.70 -5.33
C PRO A 590 -34.44 1.43 -6.66
N PHE A 591 -34.90 0.82 -7.76
CA PHE A 591 -34.81 1.36 -9.12
C PHE A 591 -36.16 1.82 -9.69
N ASP A 592 -37.26 1.25 -9.21
CA ASP A 592 -38.58 1.40 -9.84
C ASP A 592 -39.52 2.30 -9.00
N GLY A 593 -39.12 2.65 -7.77
CA GLY A 593 -39.84 3.56 -6.87
C GLY A 593 -39.41 5.02 -6.99
N LYS A 594 -39.52 5.79 -5.90
CA LYS A 594 -39.14 7.22 -5.84
C LYS A 594 -37.63 7.46 -5.86
N GLN A 595 -36.84 6.42 -5.62
CA GLN A 595 -35.37 6.46 -5.58
C GLN A 595 -34.81 7.53 -4.63
N TRP A 596 -35.46 7.74 -3.48
CA TRP A 596 -35.11 8.79 -2.50
C TRP A 596 -33.65 8.69 -2.04
N TRP A 597 -33.14 7.48 -1.88
CA TRP A 597 -31.76 7.18 -1.52
C TRP A 597 -30.70 7.82 -2.45
N LEU A 598 -31.02 8.12 -3.71
CA LEU A 598 -30.10 8.78 -4.66
C LEU A 598 -29.77 10.23 -4.29
N LYS A 599 -30.60 10.86 -3.44
CA LYS A 599 -30.38 12.24 -2.97
C LYS A 599 -29.31 12.33 -1.88
N SER A 600 -28.89 11.19 -1.33
CA SER A 600 -27.90 11.12 -0.25
C SER A 600 -26.47 11.38 -0.72
N LYS A 601 -25.57 11.64 0.24
CA LYS A 601 -24.13 11.82 -0.01
C LYS A 601 -23.41 10.50 -0.33
N THR A 602 -23.88 9.40 0.24
CA THR A 602 -23.36 8.02 0.03
C THR A 602 -24.52 7.10 -0.35
N PRO A 603 -24.93 7.10 -1.63
CA PRO A 603 -26.13 6.42 -2.09
C PRO A 603 -26.20 4.94 -1.73
N TYR A 604 -25.14 4.18 -1.96
CA TYR A 604 -25.21 2.72 -1.77
C TYR A 604 -25.26 2.32 -0.30
N GLN A 605 -24.49 2.98 0.57
CA GLN A 605 -24.58 2.76 2.01
C GLN A 605 -25.95 3.22 2.57
N THR A 606 -26.49 4.34 2.08
CA THR A 606 -27.84 4.80 2.45
C THR A 606 -28.90 3.77 2.06
N LEU A 607 -28.85 3.22 0.84
CA LEU A 607 -29.77 2.18 0.41
C LEU A 607 -29.65 0.91 1.27
N SER A 608 -28.42 0.50 1.61
CA SER A 608 -28.20 -0.63 2.52
C SER A 608 -28.80 -0.38 3.90
N ALA A 609 -28.68 0.84 4.43
CA ALA A 609 -29.30 1.22 5.71
C ALA A 609 -30.83 1.26 5.61
N CYS A 610 -31.39 1.72 4.48
CA CYS A 610 -32.84 1.67 4.23
C CYS A 610 -33.37 0.24 4.29
N MET A 611 -32.66 -0.70 3.66
CA MET A 611 -33.01 -2.12 3.68
C MET A 611 -32.97 -2.70 5.09
N GLU A 612 -31.95 -2.36 5.88
CA GLU A 612 -31.85 -2.84 7.26
C GLU A 612 -32.97 -2.28 8.16
N LEU A 613 -33.24 -0.97 8.11
CA LEU A 613 -34.32 -0.36 8.88
C LEU A 613 -35.69 -0.93 8.50
N THR A 614 -35.92 -1.21 7.21
CA THR A 614 -37.16 -1.85 6.75
C THR A 614 -37.33 -3.23 7.36
N LYS A 615 -36.27 -4.04 7.46
CA LYS A 615 -36.31 -5.34 8.13
C LYS A 615 -36.65 -5.22 9.62
N VAL A 616 -36.14 -4.19 10.30
CA VAL A 616 -36.45 -3.93 11.72
C VAL A 616 -37.93 -3.58 11.89
N TRP A 617 -38.47 -2.68 11.07
CA TRP A 617 -39.89 -2.34 11.11
C TRP A 617 -40.80 -3.52 10.76
N GLU A 618 -40.44 -4.33 9.77
CA GLU A 618 -41.20 -5.54 9.43
C GLU A 618 -41.18 -6.58 10.56
N PHE A 619 -40.08 -6.69 11.30
CA PHE A 619 -40.00 -7.54 12.49
C PHE A 619 -40.89 -7.05 13.62
N GLU A 620 -40.93 -5.73 13.86
CA GLU A 620 -41.86 -5.10 14.81
C GLU A 620 -43.32 -5.34 14.42
N GLU A 621 -43.67 -5.15 13.13
CA GLU A 621 -45.02 -5.38 12.61
C GLU A 621 -45.48 -6.84 12.73
N GLN A 622 -44.55 -7.80 12.71
CA GLN A 622 -44.81 -9.22 12.94
C GLN A 622 -44.94 -9.58 14.44
N GLY A 623 -44.90 -8.58 15.34
CA GLY A 623 -45.01 -8.76 16.79
C GLY A 623 -43.67 -9.04 17.49
N GLY A 624 -42.54 -8.89 16.81
CA GLY A 624 -41.21 -9.04 17.40
C GLY A 624 -40.77 -7.83 18.22
N ASN A 625 -39.96 -8.05 19.27
CA ASN A 625 -39.37 -6.97 20.05
C ASN A 625 -38.11 -6.42 19.35
N ILE A 626 -38.12 -5.14 18.93
CA ILE A 626 -37.00 -4.48 18.23
C ILE A 626 -35.65 -4.73 18.91
N GLU A 627 -35.57 -4.71 20.23
CA GLU A 627 -34.31 -4.90 20.98
C GLU A 627 -33.68 -6.28 20.72
N GLU A 628 -34.50 -7.28 20.39
CA GLU A 628 -34.08 -8.66 20.12
C GLU A 628 -33.75 -8.89 18.64
N PHE A 629 -34.07 -7.95 17.75
CA PHE A 629 -33.76 -8.06 16.33
C PHE A 629 -32.25 -8.22 16.13
N ARG A 630 -31.86 -9.34 15.51
CA ARG A 630 -30.46 -9.68 15.30
C ARG A 630 -29.97 -9.12 13.98
N THR A 631 -29.08 -8.12 14.05
CA THR A 631 -28.52 -7.45 12.88
C THR A 631 -27.05 -7.80 12.68
N ARG A 632 -26.62 -7.68 11.42
CA ARG A 632 -25.23 -7.82 10.94
C ARG A 632 -24.67 -6.50 10.42
N PHE A 633 -25.49 -5.46 10.42
CA PHE A 633 -25.20 -4.21 9.77
C PHE A 633 -24.14 -3.44 10.55
N PRO A 634 -23.05 -2.99 9.91
CA PRO A 634 -22.03 -2.18 10.58
C PRO A 634 -22.48 -0.72 10.66
N VAL A 635 -22.36 -0.11 11.83
CA VAL A 635 -22.49 1.34 12.01
C VAL A 635 -21.11 1.92 12.22
N HIS A 636 -20.82 3.04 11.55
CA HIS A 636 -19.53 3.71 11.64
C HIS A 636 -19.62 5.13 12.19
N GLN A 637 -18.58 5.55 12.90
CA GLN A 637 -18.37 6.91 13.40
C GLN A 637 -17.07 7.49 12.80
N ASP A 638 -17.14 8.72 12.30
CA ASP A 638 -16.04 9.40 11.62
C ASP A 638 -15.48 10.55 12.46
N GLY A 639 -14.15 10.70 12.47
CA GLY A 639 -13.48 11.82 13.12
C GLY A 639 -13.68 13.16 12.38
N SER A 640 -13.99 14.23 13.12
CA SER A 640 -14.11 15.59 12.57
C SER A 640 -12.74 16.20 12.24
N CYS A 641 -12.16 15.82 11.09
CA CYS A 641 -10.80 16.24 10.68
C CYS A 641 -9.73 15.80 11.69
N ASN A 642 -9.56 14.47 11.82
CA ASN A 642 -8.72 13.85 12.85
C ASN A 642 -7.30 14.45 12.97
N GLY A 643 -6.66 14.79 11.85
CA GLY A 643 -5.35 15.45 11.87
C GLY A 643 -5.30 16.77 12.65
N LEU A 644 -6.34 17.62 12.56
CA LEU A 644 -6.43 18.86 13.36
C LEU A 644 -6.81 18.56 14.82
N GLN A 645 -7.61 17.52 15.08
CA GLN A 645 -7.89 17.06 16.45
C GLN A 645 -6.59 16.69 17.17
N HIS A 646 -5.71 15.92 16.52
CA HIS A 646 -4.38 15.61 17.08
C HIS A 646 -3.53 16.87 17.29
N TYR A 647 -3.51 17.83 16.37
CA TYR A 647 -2.76 19.07 16.56
C TYR A 647 -3.28 19.91 17.73
N ALA A 648 -4.58 20.10 17.83
CA ALA A 648 -5.20 20.83 18.93
C ALA A 648 -4.90 20.17 20.29
N ALA A 649 -4.92 18.84 20.36
CA ALA A 649 -4.53 18.11 21.57
C ALA A 649 -3.03 18.21 21.90
N LEU A 650 -2.14 18.08 20.91
CA LEU A 650 -0.69 18.22 21.10
C LEU A 650 -0.28 19.61 21.62
N THR A 651 -0.94 20.63 21.09
CA THR A 651 -0.66 22.04 21.40
C THR A 651 -1.48 22.60 22.54
N ARG A 652 -2.47 21.83 23.04
CA ARG A 652 -3.45 22.28 24.03
C ARG A 652 -4.19 23.56 23.59
N ASP A 653 -4.50 23.67 22.29
CA ASP A 653 -5.20 24.79 21.67
C ASP A 653 -6.72 24.66 21.87
N GLU A 654 -7.27 25.50 22.76
CA GLU A 654 -8.70 25.48 23.09
C GLU A 654 -9.57 25.97 21.93
N ARG A 655 -9.14 27.03 21.22
CA ARG A 655 -9.88 27.57 20.06
C ARG A 655 -9.89 26.56 18.92
N GLY A 656 -8.71 26.01 18.60
CA GLY A 656 -8.59 24.94 17.62
C GLY A 656 -9.39 23.71 18.02
N GLY A 657 -9.37 23.33 19.30
CA GLY A 657 -10.13 22.21 19.85
C GLY A 657 -11.65 22.36 19.72
N LYS A 658 -12.19 23.56 19.94
CA LYS A 658 -13.60 23.86 19.68
C LYS A 658 -13.96 23.64 18.22
N ALA A 659 -13.18 24.21 17.30
CA ALA A 659 -13.44 24.15 15.86
C ALA A 659 -13.47 22.72 15.28
N VAL A 660 -12.83 21.76 15.96
CA VAL A 660 -12.73 20.35 15.54
C VAL A 660 -13.46 19.38 16.46
N ASN A 661 -14.40 19.88 17.27
CA ASN A 661 -15.27 19.10 18.14
C ASN A 661 -14.52 18.27 19.21
N LEU A 662 -13.33 18.71 19.64
CA LEU A 662 -12.70 18.15 20.85
C LEU A 662 -13.44 18.56 22.12
N LEU A 663 -14.08 19.73 22.09
CA LEU A 663 -14.85 20.25 23.21
C LEU A 663 -16.33 19.98 22.97
N ASP A 664 -17.03 19.70 24.06
CA ASP A 664 -18.48 19.55 24.03
C ASP A 664 -19.14 20.89 23.69
N GLU A 665 -19.99 20.88 22.68
CA GLU A 665 -20.67 22.05 22.14
C GLU A 665 -22.10 21.67 21.76
N PRO A 666 -23.10 22.57 21.96
CA PRO A 666 -24.50 22.27 21.65
C PRO A 666 -24.78 21.95 20.18
N LYS A 667 -23.87 22.31 19.28
CA LYS A 667 -23.94 22.00 17.86
C LYS A 667 -22.57 21.57 17.38
N LYS A 668 -22.55 20.61 16.47
CA LYS A 668 -21.34 20.22 15.76
C LYS A 668 -20.74 21.42 15.02
N GLN A 669 -19.47 21.69 15.29
CA GLN A 669 -18.69 22.70 14.58
C GLN A 669 -18.27 22.16 13.22
N ASP A 670 -18.39 23.00 12.19
CA ASP A 670 -17.96 22.70 10.83
C ASP A 670 -16.74 23.56 10.49
N ILE A 671 -15.56 23.00 10.76
CA ILE A 671 -14.27 23.66 10.48
C ILE A 671 -14.16 24.17 9.04
N TYR A 672 -14.77 23.49 8.07
CA TYR A 672 -14.68 23.89 6.68
C TYR A 672 -15.51 25.15 6.41
N MET A 673 -16.69 25.25 7.04
CA MET A 673 -17.49 26.49 7.00
C MET A 673 -16.82 27.62 7.77
N GLU A 674 -16.23 27.34 8.94
CA GLU A 674 -15.52 28.37 9.70
C GLU A 674 -14.35 28.96 8.88
N VAL A 675 -13.56 28.11 8.22
CA VAL A 675 -12.50 28.56 7.31
C VAL A 675 -13.07 29.29 6.09
N ALA A 676 -14.18 28.82 5.51
CA ALA A 676 -14.83 29.50 4.39
C ALA A 676 -15.26 30.93 4.78
N ASN A 677 -15.85 31.11 5.96
CA ASN A 677 -16.28 32.43 6.45
C ASN A 677 -15.08 33.36 6.70
N ILE A 678 -13.97 32.84 7.25
CA ILE A 678 -12.74 33.62 7.42
C ILE A 678 -12.17 34.03 6.05
N VAL A 679 -12.18 33.13 5.07
CA VAL A 679 -11.76 33.41 3.70
C VAL A 679 -12.68 34.47 3.07
N GLU A 680 -13.98 34.35 3.22
CA GLU A 680 -14.97 35.31 2.74
C GLU A 680 -14.69 36.72 3.28
N SER A 681 -14.51 36.86 4.59
CA SER A 681 -14.19 38.15 5.22
C SER A 681 -12.89 38.74 4.69
N LYS A 682 -11.86 37.91 4.46
CA LYS A 682 -10.60 38.36 3.86
C LYS A 682 -10.76 38.79 2.40
N LEU A 683 -11.55 38.05 1.62
CA LEU A 683 -11.83 38.42 0.23
C LEU A 683 -12.65 39.72 0.16
N GLN A 684 -13.65 39.91 1.02
CA GLN A 684 -14.40 41.15 1.12
C GLN A 684 -13.50 42.35 1.44
N ALA A 685 -12.57 42.21 2.38
CA ALA A 685 -11.59 43.25 2.69
C ALA A 685 -10.66 43.59 1.50
N LEU A 686 -10.43 42.64 0.59
CA LEU A 686 -9.58 42.83 -0.60
C LEU A 686 -10.33 43.41 -1.81
N ILE A 687 -11.66 43.56 -1.76
CA ILE A 687 -12.44 44.19 -2.84
C ILE A 687 -12.01 45.65 -3.03
N ASP A 688 -11.61 46.32 -1.96
CA ASP A 688 -11.18 47.72 -1.93
C ASP A 688 -9.63 47.85 -1.93
N SER A 689 -8.89 46.76 -2.20
CA SER A 689 -7.42 46.80 -2.29
C SER A 689 -6.97 47.81 -3.34
N PRO A 690 -5.88 48.58 -3.16
CA PRO A 690 -5.36 49.46 -4.21
C PRO A 690 -4.83 48.67 -5.42
N ASP A 691 -4.46 47.40 -5.25
CA ASP A 691 -4.00 46.51 -6.33
C ASP A 691 -5.20 45.96 -7.14
N GLU A 692 -5.25 46.33 -8.42
CA GLU A 692 -6.28 45.90 -9.35
C GLU A 692 -6.37 44.38 -9.50
N THR A 693 -5.23 43.70 -9.41
CA THR A 693 -5.14 42.24 -9.52
C THR A 693 -5.76 41.56 -8.32
N GLU A 694 -5.46 42.04 -7.10
CA GLU A 694 -6.07 41.53 -5.87
C GLU A 694 -7.57 41.78 -5.85
N ARG A 695 -8.02 42.98 -6.24
CA ARG A 695 -9.46 43.30 -6.34
C ARG A 695 -10.18 42.36 -7.29
N LEU A 696 -9.60 42.10 -8.47
CA LEU A 696 -10.18 41.21 -9.46
C LEU A 696 -10.33 39.79 -8.90
N TYR A 697 -9.26 39.20 -8.34
CA TYR A 697 -9.32 37.84 -7.81
C TYR A 697 -10.14 37.72 -6.52
N ALA A 698 -10.26 38.78 -5.73
CA ALA A 698 -11.18 38.83 -4.61
C ALA A 698 -12.63 38.70 -5.08
N LYS A 699 -13.03 39.49 -6.08
CA LYS A 699 -14.38 39.43 -6.69
C LYS A 699 -14.68 38.06 -7.30
N LEU A 700 -13.77 37.53 -8.13
CA LEU A 700 -13.94 36.20 -8.72
C LEU A 700 -13.94 35.10 -7.64
N GLY A 701 -13.12 35.27 -6.60
CA GLY A 701 -13.01 34.36 -5.47
C GLY A 701 -14.31 34.21 -4.69
N LEU A 702 -15.03 35.31 -4.45
CA LEU A 702 -16.32 35.31 -3.76
C LEU A 702 -17.40 34.55 -4.54
N ILE A 703 -17.36 34.58 -5.88
CA ILE A 703 -18.31 33.85 -6.74
C ILE A 703 -18.13 32.34 -6.58
N VAL A 704 -16.89 31.86 -6.52
CA VAL A 704 -16.58 30.42 -6.46
C VAL A 704 -16.47 29.87 -5.04
N LEU A 705 -16.44 30.74 -4.03
CA LEU A 705 -16.23 30.35 -2.65
C LEU A 705 -17.35 29.44 -2.15
N SER A 706 -16.97 28.28 -1.63
CA SER A 706 -17.91 27.34 -1.04
C SER A 706 -17.20 26.42 -0.07
N ARG A 707 -17.98 25.77 0.81
CA ARG A 707 -17.47 24.69 1.66
C ARG A 707 -16.74 23.60 0.85
N LYS A 708 -17.27 23.23 -0.31
CA LYS A 708 -16.72 22.20 -1.22
C LYS A 708 -15.33 22.62 -1.76
N LEU A 709 -15.16 23.92 -2.06
CA LEU A 709 -13.89 24.49 -2.52
C LEU A 709 -12.80 24.39 -1.45
N VAL A 710 -13.09 24.83 -0.22
CA VAL A 710 -12.07 24.90 0.85
C VAL A 710 -11.76 23.54 1.49
N LYS A 711 -12.73 22.62 1.51
CA LYS A 711 -12.64 21.34 2.25
C LYS A 711 -11.37 20.53 1.94
N THR A 712 -11.07 20.29 0.66
CA THR A 712 -9.92 19.45 0.28
C THR A 712 -8.61 20.08 0.76
N THR A 713 -8.47 21.39 0.61
CA THR A 713 -7.27 22.12 1.02
C THR A 713 -7.11 22.13 2.54
N VAL A 714 -8.19 22.39 3.29
CA VAL A 714 -8.18 22.30 4.77
C VAL A 714 -7.77 20.90 5.23
N MET A 715 -8.40 19.85 4.69
CA MET A 715 -8.09 18.46 5.05
C MET A 715 -6.64 18.08 4.77
N THR A 716 -6.03 18.59 3.71
CA THR A 716 -4.67 18.22 3.30
C THR A 716 -3.57 19.12 3.86
N THR A 717 -3.93 20.30 4.39
CA THR A 717 -2.96 21.26 4.96
C THR A 717 -2.26 20.71 6.20
N VAL A 718 -3.01 20.06 7.09
CA VAL A 718 -2.43 19.34 8.24
C VAL A 718 -1.48 18.20 7.85
N TYR A 719 -1.66 17.70 6.62
CA TYR A 719 -0.83 16.67 6.02
C TYR A 719 0.20 17.24 5.04
N GLY A 720 0.57 18.51 5.21
CA GLY A 720 1.78 19.08 4.62
C GLY A 720 1.65 19.41 3.13
N VAL A 721 0.43 19.69 2.66
CA VAL A 721 0.22 20.21 1.30
C VAL A 721 1.05 21.49 1.10
N THR A 722 1.70 21.61 -0.05
CA THR A 722 2.39 22.85 -0.45
C THR A 722 1.38 23.83 -1.05
N THR A 723 1.74 25.12 -1.13
CA THR A 723 0.91 26.13 -1.82
C THR A 723 0.56 25.72 -3.26
N ILE A 724 1.51 25.15 -3.99
CA ILE A 724 1.29 24.65 -5.35
C ILE A 724 0.30 23.47 -5.36
N GLY A 725 0.45 22.54 -4.41
CA GLY A 725 -0.49 21.43 -4.26
C GLY A 725 -1.90 21.90 -3.90
N ALA A 726 -2.01 22.87 -2.98
CA ALA A 726 -3.27 23.50 -2.60
C ALA A 726 -3.92 24.22 -3.79
N ALA A 727 -3.15 25.00 -4.56
CA ALA A 727 -3.63 25.67 -5.76
C ALA A 727 -4.15 24.68 -6.82
N GLY A 728 -3.47 23.54 -7.00
CA GLY A 728 -3.95 22.46 -7.85
C GLY A 728 -5.30 21.89 -7.39
N GLN A 729 -5.48 21.68 -6.08
CA GLN A 729 -6.75 21.23 -5.51
C GLN A 729 -7.88 22.25 -5.70
N VAL A 730 -7.60 23.53 -5.41
CA VAL A 730 -8.56 24.63 -5.59
C VAL A 730 -8.94 24.75 -7.07
N ARG A 731 -7.96 24.68 -7.99
CA ARG A 731 -8.20 24.72 -9.43
C ARG A 731 -9.12 23.59 -9.90
N ASN A 732 -8.92 22.37 -9.39
CA ASN A 732 -9.81 21.26 -9.70
C ASN A 732 -11.25 21.54 -9.21
N ARG A 733 -11.41 22.17 -8.05
CA ARG A 733 -12.74 22.57 -7.54
C ARG A 733 -13.36 23.72 -8.32
N ILE A 734 -12.56 24.68 -8.80
CA ILE A 734 -13.02 25.71 -9.73
C ILE A 734 -13.51 25.07 -11.03
N LYS A 735 -12.80 24.07 -11.54
CA LYS A 735 -13.24 23.31 -12.72
C LYS A 735 -14.56 22.59 -12.47
N ASP A 736 -14.70 21.87 -11.35
CA ASP A 736 -15.96 21.23 -10.96
C ASP A 736 -17.11 22.26 -10.91
N PHE A 737 -16.85 23.45 -10.36
CA PHE A 737 -17.83 24.53 -10.28
C PHE A 737 -18.24 25.07 -11.66
N VAL A 738 -17.29 25.27 -12.57
CA VAL A 738 -17.56 25.71 -13.95
C VAL A 738 -18.37 24.64 -14.70
N ASP A 739 -18.00 23.36 -14.53
CA ASP A 739 -18.74 22.24 -15.10
C ASP A 739 -20.17 22.17 -14.54
N ASP A 740 -20.34 22.37 -13.23
CA ASP A 740 -21.64 22.43 -12.55
C ASP A 740 -22.49 23.59 -13.12
N CYS A 741 -21.93 24.79 -13.31
CA CYS A 741 -22.65 25.95 -13.89
C CYS A 741 -23.11 25.72 -15.34
N ASN A 742 -22.31 25.01 -16.14
CA ASN A 742 -22.61 24.72 -17.53
C ASN A 742 -23.65 23.60 -17.71
N GLN A 743 -23.62 22.60 -16.82
CA GLN A 743 -24.37 21.36 -16.99
C GLN A 743 -25.62 21.26 -16.09
N ASN A 744 -25.61 21.91 -14.92
CA ASN A 744 -26.73 21.88 -13.99
C ASN A 744 -27.83 22.87 -14.40
N PRO A 745 -29.05 22.43 -14.76
CA PRO A 745 -30.14 23.32 -15.16
C PRO A 745 -30.50 24.36 -14.09
N GLN A 746 -30.22 24.08 -12.81
CA GLN A 746 -30.51 24.98 -11.69
C GLN A 746 -29.46 26.08 -11.50
N MET A 747 -28.24 25.91 -12.01
CA MET A 747 -27.15 26.90 -11.92
C MET A 747 -26.85 27.59 -13.25
N LYS A 748 -27.51 27.15 -14.32
CA LYS A 748 -27.35 27.74 -15.64
C LYS A 748 -28.00 29.13 -15.66
N GLY A 749 -27.19 30.17 -15.89
CA GLY A 749 -27.65 31.57 -15.94
C GLY A 749 -27.63 32.32 -14.60
N THR A 750 -27.24 31.70 -13.49
CA THR A 750 -27.07 32.41 -12.19
C THR A 750 -25.82 33.30 -12.13
N ILE A 751 -24.87 33.11 -13.05
CA ILE A 751 -23.61 33.85 -13.13
C ILE A 751 -23.50 34.41 -14.54
N SER A 752 -23.00 35.64 -14.71
CA SER A 752 -22.79 36.23 -16.03
C SER A 752 -21.78 35.43 -16.84
N GLU A 753 -22.02 35.26 -18.14
CA GLU A 753 -21.12 34.52 -19.04
C GLU A 753 -19.70 35.11 -19.02
N GLU A 754 -19.58 36.45 -18.95
CA GLU A 754 -18.30 37.15 -18.85
C GLU A 754 -17.52 36.75 -17.60
N ALA A 755 -18.18 36.67 -16.44
CA ALA A 755 -17.53 36.27 -15.19
C ALA A 755 -17.10 34.79 -15.24
N LEU A 756 -17.91 33.92 -15.84
CA LEU A 756 -17.62 32.50 -15.98
C LEU A 756 -16.43 32.26 -16.92
N GLU A 757 -16.38 32.95 -18.06
CA GLU A 757 -15.26 32.91 -19.00
C GLU A 757 -13.95 33.41 -18.35
N LYS A 758 -14.05 34.46 -17.53
CA LYS A 758 -12.90 35.00 -16.80
C LYS A 758 -12.39 34.06 -15.70
N ILE A 759 -13.29 33.41 -14.96
CA ILE A 759 -12.94 32.35 -13.99
C ILE A 759 -12.22 31.20 -14.69
N GLN A 760 -12.69 30.80 -15.87
CA GLN A 760 -12.11 29.71 -16.64
C GLN A 760 -10.71 30.07 -17.18
N SER A 761 -10.57 31.23 -17.81
CA SER A 761 -9.30 31.69 -18.40
C SER A 761 -8.22 31.96 -17.34
N GLU A 762 -8.58 32.55 -16.21
CA GLU A 762 -7.64 32.88 -15.11
C GLU A 762 -7.59 31.82 -13.99
N SER A 763 -8.17 30.63 -14.22
CA SER A 763 -8.32 29.56 -13.21
C SER A 763 -7.02 29.18 -12.48
N PHE A 764 -5.86 29.28 -13.15
CA PHE A 764 -4.56 29.02 -12.53
C PHE A 764 -4.16 30.11 -11.54
N LYS A 765 -4.25 31.38 -11.92
CA LYS A 765 -3.88 32.52 -11.06
C LYS A 765 -4.88 32.68 -9.92
N LEU A 766 -6.18 32.55 -10.21
CA LEU A 766 -7.24 32.53 -9.20
C LEU A 766 -7.03 31.38 -8.20
N GLY A 767 -6.70 30.18 -8.68
CA GLY A 767 -6.41 29.04 -7.82
C GLY A 767 -5.22 29.26 -6.89
N MET A 768 -4.14 29.88 -7.38
CA MET A 768 -2.98 30.27 -6.56
C MET A 768 -3.33 31.33 -5.51
N PHE A 769 -4.07 32.37 -5.92
CA PHE A 769 -4.52 33.44 -5.03
C PHE A 769 -5.39 32.88 -3.90
N LEU A 770 -6.44 32.13 -4.22
CA LEU A 770 -7.34 31.53 -3.24
C LEU A 770 -6.60 30.54 -2.32
N ALA A 771 -5.67 29.74 -2.86
CA ALA A 771 -4.86 28.84 -2.02
C ALA A 771 -4.05 29.61 -0.97
N ASN A 772 -3.46 30.76 -1.31
CA ASN A 772 -2.75 31.61 -0.34
C ASN A 772 -3.69 32.15 0.75
N VAL A 773 -4.87 32.65 0.36
CA VAL A 773 -5.85 33.17 1.32
C VAL A 773 -6.37 32.06 2.25
N ILE A 774 -6.65 30.87 1.71
CA ILE A 774 -7.09 29.69 2.49
C ILE A 774 -6.00 29.26 3.47
N LEU A 775 -4.76 29.04 3.00
CA LEU A 775 -3.65 28.60 3.85
C LEU A 775 -3.32 29.63 4.94
N GLY A 776 -3.39 30.92 4.63
CA GLY A 776 -3.24 31.99 5.61
C GLY A 776 -4.36 32.00 6.65
N SER A 777 -5.58 31.63 6.27
CA SER A 777 -6.74 31.54 7.19
C SER A 777 -6.66 30.36 8.15
N ILE A 778 -6.21 29.20 7.66
CA ILE A 778 -5.92 28.04 8.50
C ILE A 778 -4.80 28.35 9.48
N SER A 779 -3.74 29.00 9.01
CA SER A 779 -2.59 29.36 9.85
C SER A 779 -2.95 30.33 10.97
N SER A 780 -3.90 31.24 10.74
CA SER A 780 -4.43 32.12 11.79
C SER A 780 -5.32 31.39 12.80
N LEU A 781 -6.13 30.42 12.33
CA LEU A 781 -7.04 29.67 13.20
C LEU A 781 -6.29 28.67 14.09
N PHE A 782 -5.25 28.02 13.55
CA PHE A 782 -4.42 27.03 14.25
C PHE A 782 -2.97 27.50 14.38
N ALA A 783 -2.77 28.72 14.87
CA ALA A 783 -1.43 29.29 15.04
C ALA A 783 -0.48 28.38 15.89
N PRO A 784 -0.93 27.76 17.00
CA PRO A 784 -0.09 26.81 17.74
C PRO A 784 0.33 25.58 16.92
N ALA A 785 -0.58 25.04 16.10
CA ALA A 785 -0.27 23.92 15.21
C ALA A 785 0.76 24.32 14.15
N THR A 786 0.62 25.50 13.54
CA THR A 786 1.60 26.05 12.58
C THR A 786 2.96 26.25 13.23
N ALA A 787 3.01 26.71 14.49
CA ALA A 787 4.26 26.84 15.24
C ALA A 787 4.95 25.47 15.44
N VAL A 788 4.20 24.42 15.78
CA VAL A 788 4.75 23.05 15.90
C VAL A 788 5.23 22.52 14.55
N GLN A 789 4.48 22.74 13.46
CA GLN A 789 4.91 22.34 12.13
C GLN A 789 6.23 23.02 11.72
N GLN A 790 6.39 24.31 12.03
CA GLN A 790 7.62 25.03 11.76
C GLN A 790 8.77 24.53 12.63
N TRP A 791 8.53 24.31 13.93
CA TRP A 791 9.50 23.71 14.86
C TRP A 791 10.01 22.35 14.36
N LEU A 792 9.12 21.47 13.90
CA LEU A 792 9.49 20.19 13.28
C LEU A 792 10.39 20.40 12.05
N ARG A 793 10.00 21.30 11.14
CA ARG A 793 10.76 21.56 9.91
C ARG A 793 12.18 22.05 10.20
N VAL A 794 12.33 22.99 11.12
CA VAL A 794 13.63 23.54 11.52
C VAL A 794 14.51 22.45 12.13
N ASN A 795 13.98 21.66 13.06
CA ASN A 795 14.75 20.62 13.72
C ASN A 795 15.15 19.49 12.76
N ILE A 796 14.27 19.06 11.85
CA ILE A 796 14.65 18.06 10.83
C ILE A 796 15.72 18.61 9.88
N LYS A 797 15.66 19.90 9.53
CA LYS A 797 16.74 20.54 8.76
C LYS A 797 18.08 20.45 9.50
N ARG A 798 18.10 20.77 10.81
CA ARG A 798 19.29 20.67 11.68
C ARG A 798 19.82 19.23 11.77
N VAL A 799 18.95 18.25 12.02
CA VAL A 799 19.34 16.83 12.09
C VAL A 799 19.98 16.38 10.77
N LEU A 800 19.37 16.71 9.62
CA LEU A 800 19.87 16.32 8.29
C LEU A 800 21.10 17.10 7.83
N SER A 801 21.44 18.20 8.50
CA SER A 801 22.65 18.99 8.24
C SER A 801 23.74 18.81 9.30
N SER A 802 23.55 17.88 10.23
CA SER A 802 24.53 17.56 11.25
C SER A 802 25.65 16.67 10.71
N PHE A 803 26.83 16.79 11.32
CA PHE A 803 28.04 16.07 10.95
C PHE A 803 28.57 15.27 12.13
N ASN A 804 29.08 14.08 11.86
CA ASN A 804 29.84 13.26 12.80
C ASN A 804 31.00 12.61 12.03
N SER A 805 32.16 12.49 12.66
CA SER A 805 33.39 12.01 12.05
C SER A 805 33.21 10.65 11.38
N LYS A 806 32.51 9.70 12.02
CA LYS A 806 32.24 8.36 11.49
C LYS A 806 31.44 8.42 10.20
N SER A 807 30.43 9.29 10.15
CA SER A 807 29.60 9.46 8.95
C SER A 807 30.34 10.15 7.82
N VAL A 808 31.16 11.16 8.11
CA VAL A 808 31.98 11.84 7.11
C VAL A 808 33.09 10.91 6.59
N MET A 809 33.76 10.17 7.46
CA MET A 809 34.75 9.14 7.10
C MET A 809 34.15 8.07 6.19
N TYR A 810 32.94 7.62 6.51
CA TYR A 810 32.24 6.66 5.67
C TYR A 810 31.92 7.23 4.28
N ILE A 811 31.49 8.50 4.19
CA ILE A 811 31.28 9.19 2.90
C ILE A 811 32.61 9.30 2.14
N LYS A 812 33.69 9.71 2.81
CA LYS A 812 35.03 9.82 2.23
C LYS A 812 35.50 8.50 1.61
N ASN A 813 35.37 7.40 2.35
CA ASN A 813 35.83 6.09 1.91
C ASN A 813 34.95 5.48 0.81
N MET A 814 33.63 5.64 0.90
CA MET A 814 32.69 4.97 -0.02
C MET A 814 32.30 5.82 -1.22
N LYS A 815 32.34 7.15 -1.11
CA LYS A 815 31.89 8.11 -2.13
C LYS A 815 32.73 9.41 -2.12
N PRO A 816 33.97 9.37 -2.65
CA PRO A 816 34.85 10.54 -2.69
C PRO A 816 34.20 11.77 -3.36
N GLU A 817 33.42 11.58 -4.43
CA GLU A 817 32.70 12.67 -5.10
C GLU A 817 31.71 13.44 -4.20
N LEU A 818 31.09 12.75 -3.23
CA LEU A 818 30.19 13.37 -2.26
C LEU A 818 30.97 14.09 -1.16
N PHE A 819 32.16 13.61 -0.83
CA PHE A 819 33.03 14.23 0.18
C PHE A 819 33.42 15.66 -0.23
N GLU A 820 33.72 15.90 -1.50
CA GLU A 820 34.06 17.23 -2.03
C GLU A 820 32.99 18.30 -1.79
N LYS A 821 31.73 17.89 -1.60
CA LYS A 821 30.59 18.78 -1.39
C LYS A 821 29.94 18.58 -0.02
N VAL A 822 30.53 17.80 0.87
CA VAL A 822 29.87 17.37 2.12
C VAL A 822 29.56 18.54 3.04
N PHE A 823 30.46 19.52 3.17
CA PHE A 823 30.27 20.66 4.06
C PHE A 823 29.49 21.82 3.40
N THR A 824 29.60 21.98 2.08
CA THR A 824 28.87 23.00 1.32
C THR A 824 27.41 22.61 1.05
N GLN A 825 27.17 21.31 0.83
CA GLN A 825 25.85 20.73 0.62
C GLN A 825 25.67 19.52 1.56
N PRO A 826 25.36 19.74 2.85
CA PRO A 826 25.29 18.67 3.84
C PRO A 826 24.44 17.49 3.34
N GLN A 827 24.98 16.28 3.35
CA GLN A 827 24.26 15.08 2.95
C GLN A 827 24.18 14.14 4.16
N SER A 828 22.98 13.97 4.72
CA SER A 828 22.76 12.91 5.70
C SER A 828 22.51 11.57 4.99
N LEU A 829 23.12 10.52 5.49
CA LEU A 829 22.84 9.13 5.12
C LEU A 829 21.91 8.44 6.13
N ARG A 830 21.64 9.09 7.26
CA ARG A 830 20.82 8.53 8.36
C ARG A 830 19.36 8.93 8.15
N PRO A 831 18.40 7.98 8.25
CA PRO A 831 16.98 8.31 8.24
C PRO A 831 16.60 9.12 9.47
N ILE A 832 15.45 9.80 9.40
CA ILE A 832 14.80 10.37 10.57
C ILE A 832 13.95 9.29 11.22
N ILE A 833 14.14 9.08 12.52
CA ILE A 833 13.42 8.06 13.30
C ILE A 833 12.75 8.72 14.51
N TRP A 834 11.56 8.28 14.88
CA TRP A 834 10.96 8.58 16.18
C TRP A 834 10.17 7.38 16.68
N LYS A 835 9.96 7.30 17.98
CA LYS A 835 9.17 6.25 18.62
C LYS A 835 7.79 6.80 18.97
N VAL A 836 6.75 6.04 18.64
CA VAL A 836 5.39 6.35 19.12
C VAL A 836 5.05 5.56 20.38
N PRO A 837 4.03 5.99 21.18
CA PRO A 837 3.71 5.35 22.46
C PRO A 837 3.40 3.85 22.41
N SER A 838 2.97 3.31 21.25
CA SER A 838 2.77 1.86 21.07
C SER A 838 4.07 1.04 21.06
N GLY A 839 5.24 1.69 21.03
CA GLY A 839 6.53 1.04 20.85
C GLY A 839 7.03 1.03 19.40
N PHE A 840 6.12 1.24 18.44
CA PHE A 840 6.42 1.23 17.01
C PHE A 840 7.41 2.35 16.63
N PRO A 841 8.52 2.05 15.93
CA PRO A 841 9.41 3.06 15.40
C PRO A 841 8.95 3.50 14.02
N VAL A 842 8.76 4.80 13.85
CA VAL A 842 8.46 5.38 12.54
C VAL A 842 9.77 5.80 11.91
N ILE A 843 10.06 5.25 10.74
CA ILE A 843 11.32 5.50 10.02
C ILE A 843 11.00 6.21 8.72
N GLN A 844 11.44 7.45 8.60
CA GLN A 844 11.28 8.27 7.41
C GLN A 844 12.54 8.17 6.54
N TYR A 845 12.48 7.31 5.51
CA TYR A 845 13.60 7.01 4.62
C TYR A 845 13.37 7.54 3.20
N TYR A 846 13.48 8.86 3.03
CA TYR A 846 13.36 9.51 1.73
C TYR A 846 14.73 9.74 1.11
N VAL A 847 15.14 8.85 0.23
CA VAL A 847 16.45 8.92 -0.43
C VAL A 847 16.37 9.71 -1.74
N LYS A 848 17.43 10.46 -2.09
CA LYS A 848 17.55 11.08 -3.41
C LYS A 848 17.71 9.99 -4.47
N SER A 849 16.86 10.01 -5.49
CA SER A 849 17.12 9.22 -6.69
C SER A 849 18.26 9.90 -7.46
N PRO A 850 19.31 9.20 -7.89
CA PRO A 850 20.22 9.76 -8.88
C PRO A 850 19.41 10.15 -10.12
N ASN A 851 19.71 11.31 -10.70
CA ASN A 851 19.08 11.75 -11.95
C ASN A 851 19.26 10.67 -13.02
N ASN A 852 18.23 10.47 -13.85
CA ASN A 852 18.24 9.63 -15.04
C ASN A 852 19.27 10.18 -16.06
N GLN A 853 20.56 10.03 -15.81
CA GLN A 853 21.58 10.44 -16.75
C GLN A 853 21.79 9.33 -17.79
N ASN A 854 21.48 9.70 -19.04
CA ASN A 854 21.90 9.14 -20.32
C ASN A 854 21.78 7.62 -20.49
N PHE A 855 20.60 7.23 -20.98
CA PHE A 855 20.33 5.94 -21.59
C PHE A 855 21.07 5.83 -22.94
N GLN A 856 22.31 5.35 -22.94
CA GLN A 856 23.12 5.23 -24.18
C GLN A 856 22.87 3.94 -24.98
N SER A 857 21.96 3.06 -24.55
CA SER A 857 21.52 1.94 -25.40
C SER A 857 20.05 1.56 -25.17
N VAL A 858 19.41 1.10 -26.24
CA VAL A 858 17.99 0.69 -26.30
C VAL A 858 17.68 -0.49 -25.36
N LEU A 859 18.69 -1.26 -24.92
CA LEU A 859 18.51 -2.49 -24.13
C LEU A 859 19.16 -2.49 -22.73
N SER A 860 20.09 -1.57 -22.42
CA SER A 860 20.66 -1.40 -21.05
C SER A 860 20.05 -0.24 -20.26
N SER A 861 18.99 0.38 -20.77
CA SER A 861 18.40 1.61 -20.24
C SER A 861 17.32 1.42 -19.18
N VAL A 862 17.61 0.72 -18.09
CA VAL A 862 16.71 0.69 -16.92
C VAL A 862 17.50 0.69 -15.63
N VAL A 863 17.86 1.88 -15.13
CA VAL A 863 18.05 2.00 -13.69
C VAL A 863 17.48 3.31 -13.15
N ALA A 864 16.19 3.30 -12.82
CA ALA A 864 15.65 4.27 -11.88
C ALA A 864 14.46 3.72 -11.08
N SER A 865 14.59 3.92 -9.77
CA SER A 865 13.62 3.64 -8.70
C SER A 865 13.42 2.16 -8.35
N GLN A 866 13.84 1.84 -7.12
CA GLN A 866 13.61 0.59 -6.36
C GLN A 866 14.81 -0.36 -6.27
N GLY A 867 15.79 0.07 -5.49
CA GLY A 867 16.78 -0.76 -4.80
C GLY A 867 18.10 -0.96 -5.54
N LYS A 868 18.78 0.13 -5.89
CA LYS A 868 20.24 0.07 -6.06
C LYS A 868 20.88 -0.13 -4.68
N ARG A 869 21.88 -1.01 -4.62
CA ARG A 869 22.86 -1.11 -3.52
C ARG A 869 23.68 0.17 -3.30
N THR A 870 23.48 1.21 -4.12
CA THR A 870 24.20 2.47 -4.00
C THR A 870 23.59 3.30 -2.88
N LEU A 871 24.28 3.33 -1.75
CA LEU A 871 24.08 4.25 -0.63
C LEU A 871 23.82 5.67 -1.14
N SER A 872 22.58 6.15 -1.10
CA SER A 872 22.23 7.48 -1.59
C SER A 872 21.86 8.40 -0.42
N PRO A 873 22.14 9.70 -0.52
CA PRO A 873 21.84 10.63 0.56
C PRO A 873 20.34 10.91 0.68
N MET A 874 19.94 11.30 1.88
CA MET A 874 18.57 11.67 2.20
C MET A 874 18.15 12.93 1.45
N SER A 875 16.92 12.93 0.93
CA SER A 875 16.26 14.09 0.38
C SER A 875 15.80 15.00 1.51
N LYS A 876 16.54 16.10 1.72
CA LYS A 876 16.16 17.14 2.69
C LYS A 876 14.76 17.67 2.43
N TYR A 877 14.45 18.01 1.17
CA TYR A 877 13.16 18.55 0.79
C TYR A 877 12.00 17.63 1.18
N LYS A 878 12.05 16.34 0.76
CA LYS A 878 11.00 15.37 1.11
C LYS A 878 10.93 15.13 2.62
N SER A 879 12.07 15.11 3.30
CA SER A 879 12.13 14.82 4.73
C SER A 879 11.58 15.94 5.60
N VAL A 880 11.91 17.19 5.27
CA VAL A 880 11.41 18.37 5.97
C VAL A 880 9.90 18.55 5.73
N ASN A 881 9.42 18.28 4.51
CA ASN A 881 7.99 18.41 4.22
C ASN A 881 7.16 17.23 4.75
N GLY A 882 7.76 16.05 4.90
CA GLY A 882 7.08 14.83 5.33
C GLY A 882 6.96 14.64 6.84
N ILE A 883 7.78 15.30 7.67
CA ILE A 883 7.83 15.02 9.11
C ILE A 883 6.50 15.29 9.83
N ALA A 884 5.92 16.47 9.62
CA ALA A 884 4.69 16.88 10.28
C ALA A 884 3.51 15.94 9.92
N PRO A 885 3.25 15.64 8.64
CA PRO A 885 2.21 14.69 8.25
C PRO A 885 2.45 13.28 8.81
N ASN A 886 3.68 12.78 8.71
CA ASN A 886 4.00 11.43 9.15
C ASN A 886 3.88 11.27 10.66
N TYR A 887 4.27 12.30 11.43
CA TYR A 887 4.12 12.29 12.88
C TYR A 887 2.64 12.21 13.29
N ILE A 888 1.78 13.06 12.70
CA ILE A 888 0.33 13.02 12.98
C ILE A 888 -0.30 11.69 12.56
N HIS A 889 0.04 11.18 11.37
CA HIS A 889 -0.45 9.87 10.91
C HIS A 889 -0.04 8.73 11.84
N SER A 890 1.14 8.84 12.46
CA SER A 890 1.59 7.84 13.42
C SER A 890 0.81 7.90 14.73
N LEU A 891 0.34 9.07 15.15
CA LEU A 891 -0.54 9.20 16.32
C LEU A 891 -1.98 8.72 16.04
N ASP A 892 -2.51 9.04 14.86
CA ASP A 892 -3.80 8.51 14.35
C ASP A 892 -3.79 6.97 14.36
N ALA A 893 -2.71 6.37 13.83
CA ALA A 893 -2.54 4.92 13.86
C ALA A 893 -2.53 4.35 15.29
N VAL A 894 -1.84 4.99 16.24
CA VAL A 894 -1.82 4.54 17.64
C VAL A 894 -3.18 4.65 18.30
N HIS A 895 -3.91 5.74 18.06
CA HIS A 895 -5.26 5.92 18.60
C HIS A 895 -6.22 4.82 18.10
N MET A 896 -6.17 4.51 16.81
CA MET A 896 -6.91 3.38 16.24
C MET A 896 -6.48 2.04 16.85
N MET A 897 -5.17 1.79 16.98
CA MET A 897 -4.64 0.54 17.55
C MET A 897 -5.11 0.33 18.99
N TRP A 898 -5.02 1.36 19.84
CA TRP A 898 -5.41 1.27 21.24
C TRP A 898 -6.92 1.07 21.39
N THR A 899 -7.71 1.79 20.59
CA THR A 899 -9.17 1.61 20.55
C THR A 899 -9.53 0.17 20.13
N CYS A 900 -8.92 -0.35 19.05
CA CYS A 900 -9.12 -1.71 18.59
C CYS A 900 -8.79 -2.73 19.69
N ASN A 901 -7.66 -2.54 20.36
CA ASN A 901 -7.22 -3.45 21.42
C ASN A 901 -8.20 -3.47 22.60
N ASN A 902 -8.70 -2.31 23.02
CA ASN A 902 -9.63 -2.18 24.13
C ASN A 902 -11.02 -2.74 23.77
N MET A 903 -11.56 -2.38 22.60
CA MET A 903 -12.81 -2.95 22.06
C MET A 903 -12.77 -4.49 22.02
N TYR A 904 -11.67 -5.06 21.52
CA TYR A 904 -11.51 -6.51 21.47
C TYR A 904 -11.44 -7.15 22.86
N ASN A 905 -10.76 -6.52 23.83
CA ASN A 905 -10.67 -7.03 25.20
C ASN A 905 -12.05 -7.04 25.88
N GLU A 906 -12.97 -6.17 25.47
CA GLU A 906 -14.38 -6.17 25.90
C GLU A 906 -15.28 -7.10 25.08
N GLY A 907 -14.74 -7.85 24.11
CA GLY A 907 -15.53 -8.74 23.23
C GLY A 907 -16.38 -8.01 22.20
N LEU A 908 -16.03 -6.76 21.86
CA LEU A 908 -16.75 -5.93 20.90
C LEU A 908 -16.13 -6.07 19.50
N SER A 909 -16.97 -6.02 18.47
CA SER A 909 -16.51 -6.03 17.08
C SER A 909 -15.94 -4.67 16.70
N PHE A 910 -14.79 -4.63 16.05
CA PHE A 910 -14.15 -3.39 15.62
C PHE A 910 -13.56 -3.54 14.23
N ALA A 911 -13.92 -2.63 13.33
CA ALA A 911 -13.21 -2.42 12.09
C ALA A 911 -12.84 -0.95 11.94
N ALA A 912 -11.80 -0.68 11.16
CA ALA A 912 -11.37 0.68 10.87
C ALA A 912 -11.19 0.88 9.37
N VAL A 913 -11.59 2.05 8.90
CA VAL A 913 -11.19 2.65 7.64
C VAL A 913 -10.47 3.94 7.99
N HIS A 914 -9.18 3.80 8.35
CA HIS A 914 -8.38 4.91 8.86
C HIS A 914 -9.02 5.57 10.09
N ASP A 915 -9.59 6.76 9.92
CA ASP A 915 -10.23 7.61 10.94
C ASP A 915 -11.76 7.43 11.01
N SER A 916 -12.26 6.33 10.44
CA SER A 916 -13.66 5.88 10.50
C SER A 916 -13.72 4.52 11.21
N PHE A 917 -14.46 4.43 12.32
CA PHE A 917 -14.49 3.26 13.19
C PHE A 917 -15.87 2.60 13.24
N TRP A 918 -15.91 1.29 13.03
CA TRP A 918 -17.13 0.55 12.73
C TRP A 918 -17.35 -0.54 13.78
N THR A 919 -18.60 -0.71 14.21
CA THR A 919 -19.02 -1.74 15.17
C THR A 919 -20.51 -2.08 14.97
N HIS A 920 -21.05 -3.03 15.75
CA HIS A 920 -22.49 -3.34 15.73
C HIS A 920 -23.29 -2.16 16.31
N PRO A 921 -24.56 -1.93 15.91
CA PRO A 921 -25.34 -0.79 16.38
C PRO A 921 -25.49 -0.73 17.91
N CYS A 922 -25.59 -1.90 18.57
CA CYS A 922 -25.66 -2.02 20.03
C CYS A 922 -24.38 -1.54 20.75
N ASP A 923 -23.24 -1.61 20.08
CA ASP A 923 -21.91 -1.37 20.67
C ASP A 923 -21.41 0.08 20.44
N VAL A 924 -22.09 0.87 19.58
CA VAL A 924 -21.62 2.20 19.14
C VAL A 924 -21.39 3.15 20.30
N LYS A 925 -22.31 3.20 21.27
CA LYS A 925 -22.18 4.04 22.46
C LYS A 925 -20.95 3.68 23.29
N ARG A 926 -20.65 2.39 23.42
CA ARG A 926 -19.47 1.90 24.15
C ARG A 926 -18.19 2.23 23.38
N MET A 927 -18.19 2.01 22.06
CA MET A 927 -17.09 2.39 21.17
C MET A 927 -16.78 3.89 21.28
N SER A 928 -17.79 4.76 21.21
CA SER A 928 -17.65 6.21 21.36
C SER A 928 -16.98 6.61 22.69
N THR A 929 -17.29 5.88 23.76
CA THR A 929 -16.68 6.09 25.09
C THR A 929 -15.20 5.68 25.09
N ILE A 930 -14.89 4.48 24.60
CA ILE A 930 -13.52 3.95 24.50
C ILE A 930 -12.66 4.87 23.61
N LEU A 931 -13.22 5.36 22.51
CA LEU A 931 -12.54 6.27 21.58
C LEU A 931 -12.03 7.53 22.26
N ARG A 932 -12.89 8.19 23.05
CA ARG A 932 -12.52 9.39 23.82
C ARG A 932 -11.49 9.06 24.89
N GLN A 933 -11.65 7.94 25.60
CA GLN A 933 -10.73 7.51 26.66
C GLN A 933 -9.32 7.23 26.12
N GLU A 934 -9.19 6.47 25.04
CA GLU A 934 -7.89 6.18 24.44
C GLU A 934 -7.25 7.42 23.81
N PHE A 935 -8.05 8.36 23.28
CA PHE A 935 -7.53 9.64 22.78
C PHE A 935 -6.93 10.49 23.92
N VAL A 936 -7.66 10.66 25.02
CA VAL A 936 -7.17 11.40 26.19
C VAL A 936 -5.93 10.74 26.76
N LYS A 937 -5.92 9.41 26.91
CA LYS A 937 -4.77 8.64 27.38
C LYS A 937 -3.55 8.81 26.48
N LEU A 938 -3.73 8.83 25.15
CA LEU A 938 -2.64 9.04 24.20
C LEU A 938 -1.99 10.43 24.34
N HIS A 939 -2.80 11.48 24.51
CA HIS A 939 -2.32 12.87 24.56
C HIS A 939 -2.03 13.41 25.96
N THR A 940 -2.31 12.62 27.00
CA THR A 940 -1.95 12.93 28.40
C THR A 940 -0.45 13.16 28.57
N PRO A 941 0.45 12.26 28.14
CA PRO A 941 1.89 12.51 28.19
C PRO A 941 2.34 13.59 27.18
N ASP A 942 3.48 14.22 27.45
CA ASP A 942 4.06 15.21 26.54
C ASP A 942 4.74 14.56 25.33
N LEU A 943 3.94 14.26 24.29
CA LEU A 943 4.39 13.62 23.07
C LEU A 943 5.42 14.46 22.29
N LEU A 944 5.31 15.79 22.32
CA LEU A 944 6.26 16.68 21.64
C LEU A 944 7.61 16.70 22.35
N MET A 945 7.62 16.63 23.68
CA MET A 945 8.85 16.49 24.46
C MET A 945 9.53 15.14 24.19
N SER A 946 8.76 14.05 24.15
CA SER A 946 9.29 12.73 23.78
C SER A 946 9.92 12.75 22.38
N LEU A 947 9.26 13.38 21.40
CA LEU A 947 9.83 13.54 20.07
C LEU A 947 11.11 14.39 20.08
N ARG A 948 11.13 15.49 20.85
CA ARG A 948 12.34 16.32 21.01
C ARG A 948 13.51 15.49 21.55
N ASN A 949 13.26 14.63 22.53
CA ASN A 949 14.27 13.74 23.11
C ASN A 949 14.78 12.72 22.08
N ASP A 950 13.90 12.14 21.26
CA ASP A 950 14.29 11.24 20.16
C ASP A 950 15.20 11.96 19.13
N LEU A 951 14.88 13.22 18.80
CA LEU A 951 15.72 14.02 17.90
C LEU A 951 17.08 14.36 18.53
N MET A 952 17.10 14.70 19.84
CA MET A 952 18.34 14.95 20.59
C MET A 952 19.24 13.70 20.61
N GLN A 953 18.65 12.53 20.82
CA GLN A 953 19.40 11.27 20.83
C GLN A 953 20.02 10.96 19.47
N GLN A 954 19.35 11.29 18.35
CA GLN A 954 19.89 11.10 17.00
C GLN A 954 21.09 12.00 16.68
N VAL A 955 21.14 13.19 17.28
CA VAL A 955 22.22 14.15 17.06
C VAL A 955 23.29 14.12 18.16
N LYS A 956 23.20 13.19 19.12
CA LYS A 956 24.21 13.02 20.17
C LYS A 956 25.59 12.77 19.55
N GLY A 957 26.57 13.58 19.94
CA GLY A 957 27.92 13.54 19.36
C GLY A 957 27.98 13.98 17.89
N SER A 958 26.99 14.74 17.42
CA SER A 958 26.99 15.39 16.11
C SER A 958 27.13 16.90 16.25
N TYR A 959 27.72 17.54 15.25
CA TYR A 959 28.04 18.95 15.22
C TYR A 959 27.39 19.64 14.02
N GLN A 960 27.07 20.93 14.17
CA GLN A 960 26.54 21.77 13.12
C GLN A 960 27.64 22.73 12.65
N LEU A 961 27.90 22.76 11.34
CA LEU A 961 28.74 23.78 10.74
C LEU A 961 27.97 25.10 10.64
N VAL A 962 28.45 26.13 11.34
CA VAL A 962 27.84 27.46 11.46
C VAL A 962 28.85 28.56 11.11
N GLN A 963 28.38 29.80 11.02
CA GLN A 963 29.21 30.98 10.72
C GLN A 963 29.00 32.07 11.75
N PHE A 964 30.06 32.78 12.12
CA PHE A 964 29.95 34.07 12.82
C PHE A 964 30.54 35.20 11.95
N ARG A 965 30.18 36.45 12.27
CA ARG A 965 30.66 37.63 11.53
C ARG A 965 32.08 37.97 12.02
N SER A 966 33.07 37.91 11.13
CA SER A 966 34.47 38.15 11.51
C SER A 966 34.72 39.58 12.02
N CYS A 967 33.89 40.55 11.63
CA CYS A 967 33.97 41.93 12.14
C CYS A 967 33.58 42.06 13.62
N ASP A 968 32.68 41.20 14.10
CA ASP A 968 32.21 41.25 15.50
C ASP A 968 33.27 40.64 16.43
N PHE A 969 34.08 39.71 15.90
CA PHE A 969 35.16 39.01 16.63
C PHE A 969 36.45 38.88 15.77
N PRO A 970 37.17 39.99 15.51
CA PRO A 970 38.30 39.99 14.57
C PRO A 970 39.52 39.24 15.10
N GLU A 971 39.75 39.24 16.43
CA GLU A 971 40.87 38.50 17.03
C GLU A 971 40.65 36.99 16.94
N LEU A 972 39.45 36.51 17.29
CA LEU A 972 39.03 35.12 17.17
C LEU A 972 39.16 34.62 15.73
N ALA A 973 38.68 35.40 14.75
CA ALA A 973 38.79 35.05 13.34
C ALA A 973 40.26 34.92 12.89
N LYS A 974 41.15 35.81 13.33
CA LYS A 974 42.60 35.74 13.06
C LYS A 974 43.25 34.52 13.73
N ARG A 975 42.89 34.20 14.98
CA ARG A 975 43.40 33.01 15.69
C ARG A 975 43.02 31.72 14.98
N ILE A 976 41.74 31.56 14.62
CA ILE A 976 41.25 30.40 13.84
C ILE A 976 41.99 30.29 12.50
N LYS A 977 42.20 31.42 11.79
CA LYS A 977 42.93 31.42 10.52
C LYS A 977 44.38 30.96 10.67
N ARG A 978 45.08 31.39 11.74
CA ARG A 978 46.47 30.97 12.03
C ARG A 978 46.56 29.49 12.38
N LEU A 979 45.67 28.99 13.24
CA LEU A 979 45.63 27.57 13.60
C LEU A 979 45.38 26.69 12.37
N ARG A 980 44.45 27.09 11.51
CA ARG A 980 44.16 26.40 10.24
C ARG A 980 45.35 26.28 9.29
N GLN A 981 46.33 27.19 9.38
CA GLN A 981 47.56 27.13 8.57
C GLN A 981 48.56 26.08 9.07
N THR A 982 48.46 25.66 10.33
CA THR A 982 49.35 24.64 10.92
C THR A 982 48.87 23.21 10.65
N TYR A 983 47.65 23.04 10.15
CA TYR A 983 47.08 21.71 9.87
C TYR A 983 47.83 20.99 8.73
N PRO A 984 47.96 19.67 8.80
CA PRO A 984 48.61 18.87 7.75
C PRO A 984 47.87 18.93 6.40
N CYS A 985 46.58 19.29 6.41
CA CYS A 985 45.70 19.35 5.24
C CYS A 985 45.32 20.77 4.80
N ARG A 986 46.17 21.78 5.08
CA ARG A 986 45.91 23.22 4.85
C ARG A 986 45.44 23.62 3.45
N ASP A 987 45.73 22.81 2.43
CA ASP A 987 45.39 23.10 1.03
C ASP A 987 43.97 22.67 0.63
N ASN A 988 43.27 21.89 1.47
CA ASN A 988 41.91 21.43 1.22
C ASN A 988 40.98 21.70 2.42
N LEU A 989 40.06 22.67 2.24
CA LEU A 989 39.10 23.08 3.28
C LEU A 989 38.24 21.91 3.81
N ASN A 990 37.83 20.96 2.96
CA ASN A 990 37.01 19.83 3.42
C ASN A 990 37.81 18.89 4.32
N GLU A 991 39.09 18.65 3.99
CA GLU A 991 39.98 17.85 4.83
C GLU A 991 40.31 18.55 6.15
N MET A 992 40.46 19.88 6.13
CA MET A 992 40.63 20.68 7.35
C MET A 992 39.41 20.61 8.26
N LEU A 993 38.22 20.78 7.71
CA LEU A 993 36.97 20.69 8.48
C LEU A 993 36.73 19.27 9.01
N TYR A 994 37.10 18.24 8.26
CA TYR A 994 37.06 16.86 8.74
C TYR A 994 38.05 16.64 9.89
N TYR A 995 39.27 17.19 9.80
CA TYR A 995 40.26 17.14 10.88
C TYR A 995 39.75 17.86 12.15
N GLU A 996 39.20 19.07 12.02
CA GLU A 996 38.57 19.80 13.14
C GLU A 996 37.45 18.99 13.79
N LEU A 997 36.60 18.34 12.99
CA LEU A 997 35.51 17.49 13.47
C LEU A 997 36.04 16.28 14.28
N THR A 998 37.16 15.68 13.87
CA THR A 998 37.78 14.59 14.63
C THR A 998 38.37 15.05 15.96
N GLN A 999 38.98 16.24 16.00
CA GLN A 999 39.51 16.82 17.25
C GLN A 999 38.38 17.18 18.22
N LEU A 1000 37.25 17.69 17.70
CA LEU A 1000 36.06 17.97 18.51
C LEU A 1000 35.51 16.72 19.19
N GLU A 1001 35.41 15.60 18.46
CA GLU A 1001 34.95 14.33 19.04
C GLU A 1001 35.94 13.71 20.03
N GLN A 1002 37.22 14.04 19.94
CA GLN A 1002 38.27 13.62 20.88
C GLN A 1002 38.41 14.55 22.09
N GLY A 1003 37.72 15.69 22.09
CA GLY A 1003 37.85 16.71 23.16
C GLY A 1003 39.15 17.51 23.12
N THR A 1004 39.87 17.52 22.00
CA THR A 1004 41.17 18.19 21.83
C THR A 1004 41.10 19.47 20.99
N SER A 1005 39.90 19.95 20.66
CA SER A 1005 39.71 21.10 19.76
C SER A 1005 39.89 22.44 20.49
N GLU A 1006 40.98 23.14 20.17
CA GLU A 1006 41.22 24.52 20.64
C GLU A 1006 40.14 25.50 20.16
N ILE A 1007 39.64 25.32 18.93
CA ILE A 1007 38.57 26.15 18.36
C ILE A 1007 37.30 26.05 19.20
N SER A 1008 36.97 24.86 19.72
CA SER A 1008 35.78 24.68 20.58
C SER A 1008 35.88 25.52 21.85
N LEU A 1009 37.05 25.47 22.52
CA LEU A 1009 37.30 26.24 23.73
C LEU A 1009 37.18 27.74 23.46
N TRP A 1010 37.77 28.23 22.37
CA TRP A 1010 37.65 29.65 22.01
C TRP A 1010 36.21 30.06 21.66
N ILE A 1011 35.40 29.17 21.10
CA ILE A 1011 33.99 29.46 20.83
C ILE A 1011 33.19 29.53 22.14
N GLU A 1012 33.51 28.70 23.12
CA GLU A 1012 32.91 28.76 24.46
C GLU A 1012 33.34 30.03 25.21
N ASP A 1013 34.60 30.43 25.12
CA ASP A 1013 35.13 31.62 25.81
C ASP A 1013 34.57 32.95 25.24
N TYR A 1014 34.52 33.08 23.91
CA TYR A 1014 34.10 34.31 23.25
C TYR A 1014 32.57 34.41 23.04
N ASP A 1015 31.84 33.29 23.16
CA ASP A 1015 30.40 33.13 22.90
C ASP A 1015 29.86 33.94 21.69
N PRO A 1016 30.42 33.75 20.48
CA PRO A 1016 30.03 34.56 19.34
C PRO A 1016 28.63 34.22 18.86
N LYS A 1017 27.88 35.24 18.45
CA LYS A 1017 26.60 35.04 17.78
C LYS A 1017 26.79 34.31 16.44
N VAL A 1018 26.25 33.10 16.35
CA VAL A 1018 26.40 32.18 15.20
C VAL A 1018 25.13 32.08 14.35
N TYR A 1019 25.33 31.79 13.07
CA TYR A 1019 24.28 31.73 12.05
C TYR A 1019 24.37 30.43 11.25
N PHE A 1020 23.22 29.83 10.97
CA PHE A 1020 23.06 28.69 10.08
C PHE A 1020 22.07 29.03 8.97
N ASN A 1021 22.51 28.95 7.70
CA ASN A 1021 21.66 29.27 6.53
C ASN A 1021 20.99 30.67 6.62
N ARG A 1022 21.76 31.69 7.02
CA ARG A 1022 21.32 33.10 7.19
C ARG A 1022 20.31 33.34 8.32
N GLU A 1023 20.09 32.37 9.19
CA GLU A 1023 19.27 32.52 10.40
C GLU A 1023 20.15 32.32 11.63
N GLU A 1024 19.88 33.09 12.68
CA GLU A 1024 20.53 32.89 13.98
C GLU A 1024 20.39 31.44 14.47
N TYR A 1025 21.50 30.87 14.95
CA TYR A 1025 21.56 29.50 15.42
C TYR A 1025 21.50 29.44 16.95
N ASN A 1026 20.28 29.35 17.49
CA ASN A 1026 20.03 29.20 18.93
C ASN A 1026 18.98 28.09 19.21
N SER A 1027 18.72 27.79 20.48
CA SER A 1027 17.63 26.87 20.88
C SER A 1027 16.27 27.57 20.99
N SER A 1028 16.23 28.91 20.95
CA SER A 1028 15.00 29.68 21.14
C SER A 1028 13.95 29.35 20.07
N PRO A 1029 12.67 29.23 20.45
CA PRO A 1029 11.56 29.08 19.51
C PRO A 1029 11.15 30.42 18.85
N GLN A 1030 11.74 31.54 19.26
CA GLN A 1030 11.45 32.87 18.69
C GLN A 1030 11.93 32.99 17.24
N VAL A 1031 11.37 33.95 16.51
CA VAL A 1031 11.76 34.24 15.12
C VAL A 1031 13.26 34.57 15.09
N PRO A 1032 14.08 33.78 14.38
CA PRO A 1032 15.52 34.01 14.38
C PRO A 1032 15.85 35.31 13.65
N GLU A 1033 16.88 36.03 14.12
CA GLU A 1033 17.41 37.17 13.37
C GLU A 1033 17.87 36.70 11.99
N LYS A 1034 17.36 37.35 10.94
CA LYS A 1034 17.77 37.09 9.57
C LYS A 1034 19.01 37.91 9.25
N TYR A 1035 20.05 37.23 8.78
CA TYR A 1035 21.28 37.85 8.35
C TYR A 1035 21.14 38.47 6.94
N VAL A 1036 21.39 39.78 6.83
CA VAL A 1036 21.47 40.51 5.55
C VAL A 1036 22.92 40.48 5.03
N ASN A 1037 23.11 40.03 3.79
CA ASN A 1037 24.42 39.76 3.23
C ASN A 1037 25.12 41.04 2.73
N ASN A 1038 25.83 41.74 3.62
CA ASN A 1038 26.49 43.02 3.31
C ASN A 1038 27.96 42.89 2.86
N GLY A 1039 28.37 41.76 2.25
CA GLY A 1039 29.74 41.58 1.73
C GLY A 1039 30.88 41.39 2.76
N ARG A 1040 30.57 41.24 4.06
CA ARG A 1040 31.57 41.10 5.14
C ARG A 1040 32.19 39.68 5.23
N GLU A 1041 33.46 39.59 5.65
CA GLU A 1041 34.19 38.32 5.88
C GLU A 1041 33.51 37.44 6.93
N LYS A 1042 33.54 36.12 6.71
CA LYS A 1042 32.85 35.10 7.53
C LYS A 1042 33.83 34.01 7.95
N THR A 1043 33.67 33.52 9.17
CA THR A 1043 34.46 32.40 9.69
C THR A 1043 33.54 31.23 10.00
N TRP A 1044 33.84 30.07 9.40
CA TRP A 1044 33.12 28.82 9.64
C TRP A 1044 33.67 28.11 10.87
N VAL A 1045 32.78 27.60 11.72
CA VAL A 1045 33.12 26.82 12.92
C VAL A 1045 32.07 25.75 13.18
N PHE A 1046 32.45 24.70 13.90
CA PHE A 1046 31.50 23.69 14.38
C PHE A 1046 31.02 24.03 15.78
N VAL A 1047 29.73 23.81 16.02
CA VAL A 1047 29.11 23.87 17.35
C VAL A 1047 28.29 22.60 17.58
N PRO A 1048 28.09 22.14 18.83
CA PRO A 1048 27.19 21.02 19.11
C PRO A 1048 25.78 21.28 18.55
N VAL A 1049 25.14 20.25 17.99
CA VAL A 1049 23.79 20.42 17.43
C VAL A 1049 22.79 20.75 18.55
N LYS A 1050 22.16 21.93 18.45
CA LYS A 1050 21.08 22.37 19.34
C LYS A 1050 19.73 22.09 18.69
N ILE A 1051 18.88 21.28 19.32
CA ILE A 1051 17.46 21.13 18.96
C ILE A 1051 16.68 22.27 19.61
N GLN A 1052 15.75 22.90 18.88
CA GLN A 1052 14.96 24.01 19.43
C GLN A 1052 14.07 23.57 20.58
N ASP A 1053 13.86 24.48 21.53
CA ASP A 1053 12.89 24.32 22.61
C ASP A 1053 11.47 24.31 22.04
N LEU A 1054 10.55 23.69 22.78
CA LEU A 1054 9.17 23.53 22.32
C LEU A 1054 8.47 24.89 22.25
N PRO A 1055 7.57 25.10 21.26
CA PRO A 1055 6.65 26.21 21.28
C PRO A 1055 5.76 26.18 22.54
N ALA A 1056 5.31 27.35 22.99
CA ALA A 1056 4.39 27.45 24.11
C ALA A 1056 3.09 26.68 23.82
N LYS A 1057 2.63 25.92 24.82
CA LYS A 1057 1.36 25.20 24.77
C LYS A 1057 0.23 26.06 25.32
N GLY A 1058 -0.98 25.84 24.82
CA GLY A 1058 -2.19 26.43 25.36
C GLY A 1058 -2.64 25.76 26.67
N LYS A 1059 -3.88 26.04 27.08
CA LYS A 1059 -4.44 25.65 28.38
C LYS A 1059 -5.61 24.66 28.28
N LEU A 1060 -5.82 24.04 27.12
CA LEU A 1060 -6.88 23.05 26.93
C LEU A 1060 -6.72 21.86 27.90
N ASP A 1061 -7.72 21.65 28.75
CA ASP A 1061 -7.88 20.42 29.53
C ASP A 1061 -8.43 19.31 28.63
N LEU A 1062 -7.65 18.24 28.45
CA LEU A 1062 -8.04 17.11 27.61
C LEU A 1062 -9.18 16.29 28.21
N ASN A 1063 -9.41 16.33 29.53
CA ASN A 1063 -10.51 15.57 30.12
C ASN A 1063 -11.88 16.05 29.63
N ARG A 1064 -11.98 17.29 29.15
CA ARG A 1064 -13.19 17.83 28.51
C ARG A 1064 -13.58 17.06 27.23
N VAL A 1065 -12.62 16.40 26.57
CA VAL A 1065 -12.89 15.54 25.40
C VAL A 1065 -13.79 14.36 25.76
N LEU A 1066 -13.74 13.89 27.01
CA LEU A 1066 -14.58 12.78 27.48
C LEU A 1066 -16.07 13.11 27.42
N GLN A 1067 -16.47 14.37 27.37
CA GLN A 1067 -17.88 14.78 27.29
C GLN A 1067 -18.33 15.16 25.87
N SER A 1068 -17.40 15.29 24.91
CA SER A 1068 -17.75 15.73 23.55
C SER A 1068 -18.47 14.63 22.77
N GLU A 1069 -19.77 14.82 22.52
CA GLU A 1069 -20.58 13.91 21.71
C GLU A 1069 -20.15 13.92 20.23
N PHE A 1070 -19.81 15.09 19.69
CA PHE A 1070 -19.47 15.27 18.27
C PHE A 1070 -18.00 14.98 17.91
N PHE A 1071 -17.20 14.54 18.87
CA PHE A 1071 -15.79 14.19 18.66
C PHE A 1071 -15.61 13.19 17.50
N PHE A 1072 -16.38 12.10 17.55
CA PHE A 1072 -16.57 11.10 16.48
C PHE A 1072 -18.07 10.87 16.32
N HIS A 1073 -18.58 10.99 15.10
CA HIS A 1073 -20.03 11.12 14.84
C HIS A 1073 -20.47 10.45 13.53
#